data_AF-A0A8S2AH97-F1
#
_entry.id   AF-A0A8S2AH97-F1
#
_cell.length_a   1.000
_cell.length_b   1.000
_cell.length_c   1.000
_cell.angle_alpha   90.00
_cell.angle_beta   90.00
_cell.angle_gamma   90.00
#
_symmetry.space_group_name_H-M   'P 1'
#
loop_
_entity.id
_entity.type
_entity.pdbx_description
1 polymer ?
#
loop_
_entity_poly.entity_id
_entity_poly.type
_entity_poly.pdbx_seq_one_letter_code
_entity_poly.pdbx_strand_id
1 'polypeptide(L)'
;MDRLAGAKPESERLVRCNSNQGSSDRVNGNNTVDIVSKNLLPDLDDQKGQLGRILKETENNDKQHCSDSTLTIATTLFTIIPLLYPFLEDPNFFLKQQPPSQSSIIKLENGVVTSHESCDIFSGEWVPNPEAPYYTNTTCWAIHEHQNCMKFGRPDTDFIKWKWKPYGCEDGLPVFDPFRFLEIVRGKTMAFVGDSVSRNHMQSLICLLSQVEYPMDASVKDDDYFKRWTYETYNFTIAAFWTPHLVKSKEPDQTQTEHTDIFDLYLDEADESWTADIGDFDYVIISSGHWHYRPSVYYENRTITGCHYCQLPNITDLTMFYGYRKAFRTAFKAILDSESFKGVMYLRSFAPSHFEGGLWNEGGDCLRKQPFKSKENQDETTMRLHKIQLEEFWRAEEEAKKKGKRLRLLDTTQAMWLRPDGHPSRYGHMPEANVTLYNDCVHWCLPGPIDNLNDFLLAMLKREEDKGSLAQIPSSDDRSSPVITIPSRTRIRDDEQRCDLFTGEWVPNKEAPYYTNTTCWAIHERQNCMMFGRPDTEFMRWRWKPDGCDLPIFDPQEFLEMVRGKAMGFVGDSISRNQVQSLMCLLSRVEYPEDISSSPDTDFKVWNYTSYNFTLHAMWSPLLVKSTKPDPTDPKSNFFRLYLDEYDTEWTSQLDHLDYLIISSGHWKALRISLKAILENFKGLAFLRSFSPQHFEGGLWNGGDCVRTQPYRRNETIPEGADLKVHDIQLEEFRASEEDGKKKNGLRLKLMDMTQAMLLRPDGHPGRYGHLQNANVTLRNDCIHWCLPGPIDTLNDILLQMMKT
;
A
#
# COMPACT_ATOMS: atom_id res chain seq x y z
N MET A 1 10.60 -46.85 43.98
CA MET A 1 12.04 -46.50 43.97
C MET A 1 12.13 -45.08 43.42
N ASP A 2 11.55 -44.09 44.10
CA ASP A 2 11.95 -43.46 45.38
C ASP A 2 12.95 -42.31 45.13
N ARG A 3 12.50 -41.05 45.33
CA ARG A 3 12.83 -40.15 46.47
C ARG A 3 14.21 -39.45 46.33
N LEU A 4 14.42 -38.19 46.74
CA LEU A 4 13.56 -37.07 47.18
C LEU A 4 14.44 -35.79 47.23
N ALA A 5 13.82 -34.60 47.21
CA ALA A 5 14.42 -33.27 47.45
C ALA A 5 15.52 -32.79 46.46
N GLY A 6 15.79 -31.48 46.28
CA GLY A 6 15.06 -30.29 46.75
C GLY A 6 15.92 -29.24 47.47
N ALA A 7 16.40 -28.21 46.76
CA ALA A 7 16.98 -26.99 47.34
C ALA A 7 17.06 -25.80 46.35
N LYS A 8 16.83 -24.58 46.85
CA LYS A 8 17.08 -23.23 46.29
C LYS A 8 16.99 -22.24 47.49
N PRO A 9 17.53 -21.01 47.47
CA PRO A 9 18.54 -20.40 46.59
C PRO A 9 19.71 -19.78 47.42
N GLU A 10 20.09 -18.52 47.17
CA GLU A 10 21.07 -17.65 47.89
C GLU A 10 22.58 -17.93 47.69
N SER A 11 23.50 -16.95 47.65
CA SER A 11 23.37 -15.47 47.46
C SER A 11 24.74 -14.77 47.19
N GLU A 12 24.71 -13.65 46.47
CA GLU A 12 25.57 -12.43 46.60
C GLU A 12 27.11 -12.42 46.37
N ARG A 13 27.55 -11.22 45.91
CA ARG A 13 28.93 -10.60 45.90
C ARG A 13 29.95 -11.14 44.88
N LEU A 14 30.49 -10.32 43.96
CA LEU A 14 31.36 -9.11 44.07
C LEU A 14 32.82 -9.40 44.47
N VAL A 15 33.76 -9.16 43.53
CA VAL A 15 34.91 -8.22 43.64
C VAL A 15 35.97 -8.44 42.53
N ARG A 16 36.27 -7.36 41.79
CA ARG A 16 37.51 -6.97 41.07
C ARG A 16 38.46 -8.00 40.41
N CYS A 17 38.69 -7.74 39.12
CA CYS A 17 39.99 -7.48 38.49
C CYS A 17 41.29 -8.06 39.09
N ASN A 18 42.08 -8.75 38.26
CA ASN A 18 43.44 -8.27 38.00
C ASN A 18 43.99 -8.70 36.62
N SER A 19 45.06 -8.03 36.17
CA SER A 19 45.73 -8.26 34.88
C SER A 19 46.91 -9.25 34.96
N ASN A 20 47.30 -9.85 33.81
CA ASN A 20 48.68 -10.01 33.28
C ASN A 20 48.64 -10.97 32.07
N GLN A 21 49.14 -10.60 30.88
CA GLN A 21 50.55 -10.54 30.40
C GLN A 21 51.20 -11.91 30.09
N GLY A 22 51.79 -12.02 28.89
CA GLY A 22 52.56 -13.16 28.37
C GLY A 22 52.11 -13.53 26.94
N SER A 23 52.68 -12.99 25.85
CA SER A 23 53.97 -13.33 25.21
C SER A 23 54.08 -14.83 24.85
N SER A 24 53.84 -15.21 23.59
CA SER A 24 54.85 -15.25 22.49
C SER A 24 55.64 -16.56 22.47
N ASP A 25 55.43 -17.38 21.43
CA ASP A 25 56.47 -17.80 20.47
C ASP A 25 55.84 -18.61 19.30
N ARG A 26 56.14 -18.37 18.01
CA ARG A 26 57.31 -18.80 17.19
C ARG A 26 57.29 -20.32 16.88
N VAL A 27 57.65 -20.83 15.68
CA VAL A 27 58.34 -20.21 14.51
C VAL A 27 58.14 -21.00 13.19
N ASN A 28 58.22 -20.31 12.03
CA ASN A 28 58.52 -20.72 10.63
C ASN A 28 57.79 -21.92 9.95
N GLY A 29 57.59 -21.93 8.61
CA GLY A 29 57.81 -20.87 7.59
C GLY A 29 58.30 -21.38 6.21
N ASN A 30 58.24 -20.51 5.18
CA ASN A 30 58.86 -20.59 3.83
C ASN A 30 58.29 -21.69 2.88
N ASN A 31 58.29 -21.65 1.54
CA ASN A 31 58.69 -20.72 0.44
C ASN A 31 57.96 -21.20 -0.87
N THR A 32 57.94 -20.62 -2.09
CA THR A 32 58.53 -19.46 -2.82
C THR A 32 57.63 -19.20 -4.08
N VAL A 33 57.25 -17.96 -4.46
CA VAL A 33 57.92 -17.01 -5.40
C VAL A 33 58.01 -17.44 -6.90
N ASP A 34 57.21 -16.80 -7.76
CA ASP A 34 57.54 -16.07 -9.03
C ASP A 34 56.24 -15.76 -9.83
N ILE A 35 55.86 -14.51 -10.21
CA ILE A 35 56.40 -13.55 -11.21
C ILE A 35 56.17 -14.03 -12.67
N VAL A 36 55.42 -13.35 -13.58
CA VAL A 36 55.52 -11.99 -14.19
C VAL A 36 54.09 -11.41 -14.49
N SER A 37 53.68 -10.14 -14.45
CA SER A 37 54.27 -8.77 -14.25
C SER A 37 54.54 -7.88 -15.50
N LYS A 38 53.54 -7.11 -16.03
CA LYS A 38 53.67 -5.87 -16.86
C LYS A 38 52.30 -5.20 -17.18
N ASN A 39 52.15 -3.90 -17.46
CA ASN A 39 52.70 -2.63 -16.90
C ASN A 39 52.11 -1.43 -17.69
N LEU A 40 51.81 -0.30 -17.03
CA LEU A 40 52.30 1.05 -17.39
C LEU A 40 51.83 2.15 -16.40
N LEU A 41 52.74 3.10 -16.15
CA LEU A 41 52.68 4.30 -15.29
C LEU A 41 53.03 5.54 -16.19
N PRO A 42 53.15 6.82 -15.75
CA PRO A 42 53.31 7.39 -14.38
C PRO A 42 52.34 8.58 -14.11
N ASP A 43 52.51 9.60 -13.23
CA ASP A 43 53.54 10.11 -12.27
C ASP A 43 52.83 11.09 -11.27
N LEU A 44 53.36 11.64 -10.16
CA LEU A 44 54.64 11.51 -9.42
C LEU A 44 54.40 11.64 -7.88
N ASP A 45 54.69 12.80 -7.25
CA ASP A 45 54.69 13.03 -5.77
C ASP A 45 54.58 14.55 -5.41
N ASP A 46 54.26 14.90 -4.15
CA ASP A 46 55.15 15.65 -3.21
C ASP A 46 54.48 16.10 -1.87
N GLN A 47 55.31 16.16 -0.81
CA GLN A 47 55.20 16.77 0.54
C GLN A 47 54.20 16.27 1.61
N LYS A 48 54.79 15.58 2.60
CA LYS A 48 54.47 15.73 4.03
C LYS A 48 55.69 16.24 4.80
N GLY A 49 55.49 17.09 5.80
CA GLY A 49 56.51 17.53 6.76
C GLY A 49 55.99 17.45 8.20
N GLN A 50 56.85 17.10 9.17
CA GLN A 50 56.41 16.72 10.52
C GLN A 50 57.22 17.39 11.66
N LEU A 51 56.49 17.91 12.65
CA LEU A 51 56.81 17.97 14.10
C LEU A 51 58.07 18.71 14.61
N GLY A 52 57.87 19.74 15.47
CA GLY A 52 58.95 20.47 16.15
C GLY A 52 58.59 21.12 17.50
N ARG A 53 59.00 20.45 18.59
CA ARG A 53 59.21 20.87 20.02
C ARG A 53 59.55 22.37 20.26
N ILE A 54 59.36 23.05 21.41
CA ILE A 54 58.70 22.92 22.75
C ILE A 54 59.28 24.08 23.64
N LEU A 55 58.54 24.63 24.63
CA LEU A 55 58.95 25.69 25.63
C LEU A 55 59.21 27.13 25.05
N LYS A 56 59.06 28.25 25.79
CA LYS A 56 58.72 28.54 27.21
C LYS A 56 58.17 29.98 27.41
N GLU A 57 57.29 30.19 28.42
CA GLU A 57 57.03 31.45 29.20
C GLU A 57 56.69 32.78 28.46
N THR A 58 55.94 33.74 29.03
CA THR A 58 55.39 34.00 30.39
C THR A 58 53.87 34.29 30.30
N GLU A 59 53.02 33.80 31.22
CA GLU A 59 52.43 34.51 32.38
C GLU A 59 51.62 35.79 32.01
N ASN A 60 50.38 35.98 32.49
CA ASN A 60 50.01 35.90 33.91
C ASN A 60 48.54 35.47 34.20
N ASN A 61 48.24 35.30 35.49
CA ASN A 61 46.93 34.90 36.07
C ASN A 61 45.91 36.08 36.08
N ASP A 62 44.62 35.97 36.48
CA ASP A 62 44.09 35.23 37.65
C ASP A 62 42.59 34.88 37.64
N LYS A 63 42.18 34.04 38.61
CA LYS A 63 40.78 33.67 38.92
C LYS A 63 40.36 34.14 40.31
N GLN A 64 39.32 34.96 40.43
CA GLN A 64 38.36 35.05 41.58
C GLN A 64 37.36 36.20 41.30
N HIS A 65 36.20 36.35 41.95
CA HIS A 65 35.68 35.74 43.18
C HIS A 65 34.15 35.56 43.11
N CYS A 66 33.57 34.70 43.96
CA CYS A 66 32.14 34.74 44.33
C CYS A 66 31.98 35.32 45.76
N SER A 67 30.96 36.14 46.01
CA SER A 67 30.06 36.13 47.20
C SER A 67 29.09 37.33 47.21
N ASP A 68 27.83 37.05 47.58
CA ASP A 68 26.79 37.85 48.25
C ASP A 68 26.90 39.39 48.41
N SER A 69 25.78 40.09 48.15
CA SER A 69 24.98 40.69 49.25
C SER A 69 23.58 41.17 48.83
N THR A 70 22.67 41.16 49.81
CA THR A 70 21.21 41.32 49.71
C THR A 70 20.66 42.76 49.70
N LEU A 71 19.49 42.91 49.05
CA LEU A 71 18.31 43.68 49.48
C LEU A 71 18.35 45.23 49.54
N THR A 72 17.68 45.86 48.57
CA THR A 72 16.73 46.99 48.79
C THR A 72 15.80 47.08 47.56
N ILE A 73 14.64 46.42 47.57
CA ILE A 73 13.30 46.95 47.94
C ILE A 73 12.66 47.86 46.87
N ALA A 74 11.64 47.28 46.23
CA ALA A 74 10.51 47.82 45.46
C ALA A 74 10.34 49.34 45.20
N THR A 75 10.14 49.70 43.92
CA THR A 75 9.03 50.58 43.44
C THR A 75 8.79 50.46 41.91
N THR A 76 8.20 49.36 41.40
CA THR A 76 7.70 49.26 40.00
C THR A 76 6.57 48.22 39.80
N LEU A 77 5.79 47.90 40.84
CA LEU A 77 4.70 46.90 40.78
C LEU A 77 3.32 47.44 41.21
N PHE A 78 3.03 48.72 40.93
CA PHE A 78 1.73 49.35 41.23
C PHE A 78 1.35 50.46 40.23
N THR A 79 0.97 50.09 39.00
CA THR A 79 0.31 51.03 38.04
C THR A 79 -0.72 50.40 37.09
N ILE A 80 -0.69 49.08 36.82
CA ILE A 80 -1.66 48.42 35.92
C ILE A 80 -2.32 47.19 36.56
N ILE A 81 -2.62 47.29 37.87
CA ILE A 81 -3.53 46.38 38.59
C ILE A 81 -4.73 47.15 39.16
N PRO A 82 -5.43 47.96 38.34
CA PRO A 82 -6.86 48.17 38.57
C PRO A 82 -7.68 48.22 37.26
N LEU A 83 -7.74 47.11 36.51
CA LEU A 83 -8.60 47.02 35.30
C LEU A 83 -9.33 45.68 35.07
N LEU A 84 -9.09 44.65 35.89
CA LEU A 84 -9.69 43.30 35.72
C LEU A 84 -10.24 42.66 37.02
N TYR A 85 -10.57 43.47 38.03
CA TYR A 85 -11.37 43.05 39.19
C TYR A 85 -12.51 44.05 39.36
N PRO A 86 -13.69 43.75 38.79
CA PRO A 86 -14.82 43.42 39.66
C PRO A 86 -15.77 42.34 39.08
N PHE A 87 -15.28 41.11 38.86
CA PHE A 87 -16.11 39.99 38.38
C PHE A 87 -15.77 38.64 39.05
N LEU A 88 -15.67 38.63 40.38
CA LEU A 88 -15.56 37.40 41.19
C LEU A 88 -16.55 37.43 42.37
N GLU A 89 -17.86 37.53 42.08
CA GLU A 89 -18.95 37.22 43.03
C GLU A 89 -20.36 37.16 42.37
N ASP A 90 -20.60 36.24 41.40
CA ASP A 90 -21.90 35.59 41.12
C ASP A 90 -21.71 34.40 40.14
N PRO A 91 -22.09 33.14 40.46
CA PRO A 91 -21.87 31.99 39.58
C PRO A 91 -22.69 31.88 38.28
N ASN A 92 -23.65 32.78 37.97
CA ASN A 92 -24.71 32.48 36.96
C ASN A 92 -24.77 33.34 35.68
N PHE A 93 -23.75 34.16 35.36
CA PHE A 93 -23.91 35.21 34.32
C PHE A 93 -24.11 34.72 32.87
N PHE A 94 -23.60 33.54 32.47
CA PHE A 94 -23.68 33.08 31.07
C PHE A 94 -25.01 32.39 30.69
N LEU A 95 -25.88 32.03 31.64
CA LEU A 95 -27.15 31.34 31.38
C LEU A 95 -28.30 32.32 31.06
N LYS A 96 -28.17 33.15 29.99
CA LYS A 96 -29.26 34.07 29.59
C LYS A 96 -29.34 34.55 28.14
N GLN A 97 -28.97 33.72 27.16
CA GLN A 97 -29.36 33.92 25.73
C GLN A 97 -29.95 32.65 25.08
N GLN A 98 -30.94 32.04 25.75
CA GLN A 98 -32.03 31.27 25.12
C GLN A 98 -33.33 31.66 25.85
N PRO A 99 -34.40 32.01 25.12
CA PRO A 99 -35.51 31.04 24.94
C PRO A 99 -36.25 31.23 23.58
N PRO A 100 -37.33 30.47 23.28
CA PRO A 100 -37.89 29.34 24.02
C PRO A 100 -37.90 28.02 23.22
N SER A 101 -37.61 26.92 23.91
CA SER A 101 -38.22 25.63 23.58
C SER A 101 -39.63 25.57 24.17
N GLN A 102 -40.53 24.81 23.53
CA GLN A 102 -41.65 24.22 24.24
C GLN A 102 -41.86 22.76 23.79
N SER A 103 -42.00 21.91 24.80
CA SER A 103 -42.37 20.49 24.76
C SER A 103 -43.69 20.26 23.98
N SER A 104 -43.98 19.10 23.39
CA SER A 104 -43.32 17.77 23.41
C SER A 104 -44.09 16.83 22.48
N ILE A 105 -43.51 15.66 22.13
CA ILE A 105 -44.14 14.33 22.28
C ILE A 105 -43.11 13.25 21.90
N ILE A 106 -43.01 12.18 22.69
CA ILE A 106 -42.35 10.95 22.27
C ILE A 106 -43.35 10.17 21.42
N LYS A 107 -42.98 9.89 20.17
CA LYS A 107 -43.52 8.75 19.43
C LYS A 107 -42.37 7.84 19.03
N LEU A 108 -42.35 6.67 19.65
CA LEU A 108 -41.52 5.55 19.24
C LEU A 108 -42.27 4.82 18.11
N GLU A 109 -41.77 4.85 16.88
CA GLU A 109 -42.30 4.02 15.78
C GLU A 109 -41.25 3.87 14.65
N ASN A 110 -40.59 2.71 14.65
CA ASN A 110 -39.92 1.99 13.56
C ASN A 110 -38.95 2.72 12.60
N GLY A 111 -37.67 2.33 12.62
CA GLY A 111 -36.71 2.64 11.55
C GLY A 111 -35.25 2.76 12.03
N VAL A 112 -34.63 1.65 12.44
CA VAL A 112 -33.19 1.65 12.76
C VAL A 112 -32.37 1.71 11.48
N VAL A 113 -31.76 2.86 11.20
CA VAL A 113 -30.73 3.01 10.16
C VAL A 113 -29.36 2.97 10.83
N THR A 114 -28.74 1.79 10.84
CA THR A 114 -27.36 1.58 11.32
C THR A 114 -26.58 0.73 10.32
N SER A 115 -26.32 1.29 9.15
CA SER A 115 -25.32 0.79 8.20
C SER A 115 -24.05 1.61 8.36
N HIS A 116 -23.17 1.22 9.30
CA HIS A 116 -21.81 1.76 9.33
C HIS A 116 -21.07 1.27 8.08
N GLU A 117 -20.87 2.17 7.13
CA GLU A 117 -20.09 1.92 5.92
C GLU A 117 -18.64 1.58 6.31
N SER A 118 -18.05 0.58 5.65
CA SER A 118 -16.82 -0.06 6.13
C SER A 118 -15.57 0.73 5.74
N CYS A 119 -15.23 1.77 6.52
CA CYS A 119 -14.00 2.52 6.28
C CYS A 119 -12.76 1.61 6.35
N ASP A 120 -11.81 1.83 5.43
CA ASP A 120 -10.50 1.18 5.51
C ASP A 120 -9.70 1.79 6.67
N ILE A 121 -9.15 0.93 7.52
CA ILE A 121 -8.28 1.33 8.62
C ILE A 121 -6.79 1.24 8.25
N PHE A 122 -6.43 0.51 7.19
CA PHE A 122 -5.06 0.15 6.86
C PHE A 122 -4.35 1.19 5.98
N SER A 123 -5.09 2.04 5.26
CA SER A 123 -4.56 3.19 4.50
C SER A 123 -4.65 4.48 5.32
N GLY A 124 -3.54 5.19 5.50
CA GLY A 124 -3.50 6.31 6.46
C GLY A 124 -2.16 7.06 6.55
N GLU A 125 -2.04 7.84 7.61
CA GLU A 125 -0.84 8.60 7.99
C GLU A 125 -0.49 8.40 9.47
N TRP A 126 0.78 8.53 9.80
CA TRP A 126 1.22 8.62 11.20
C TRP A 126 1.08 10.06 11.70
N VAL A 127 0.35 10.25 12.79
CA VAL A 127 0.17 11.55 13.45
C VAL A 127 0.77 11.55 14.86
N PRO A 128 1.25 12.71 15.36
CA PRO A 128 1.79 12.80 16.71
C PRO A 128 0.77 12.38 17.77
N ASN A 129 1.24 11.63 18.76
CA ASN A 129 0.48 11.13 19.88
C ASN A 129 1.21 11.43 21.20
N PRO A 130 0.90 12.53 21.90
CA PRO A 130 1.60 12.91 23.12
C PRO A 130 1.33 11.96 24.30
N GLU A 131 0.23 11.18 24.25
CA GLU A 131 -0.28 10.34 25.34
C GLU A 131 0.45 9.00 25.49
N ALA A 132 0.98 8.45 24.40
CA ALA A 132 1.79 7.22 24.41
C ALA A 132 3.14 7.41 25.15
N PRO A 133 3.80 6.34 25.63
CA PRO A 133 3.35 4.96 25.66
C PRO A 133 2.42 4.66 26.84
N TYR A 134 1.71 3.55 26.71
CA TYR A 134 0.79 3.03 27.73
C TYR A 134 1.46 2.01 28.68
N TYR A 135 2.73 1.68 28.44
CA TYR A 135 3.59 0.88 29.30
C TYR A 135 5.05 1.31 29.16
N THR A 136 5.95 0.81 30.00
CA THR A 136 7.40 1.06 29.91
C THR A 136 8.19 -0.25 29.89
N ASN A 137 9.50 -0.13 29.68
CA ASN A 137 10.47 -1.20 29.86
C ASN A 137 10.55 -1.79 31.29
N THR A 138 9.84 -1.21 32.26
CA THR A 138 9.81 -1.66 33.65
C THR A 138 8.40 -2.10 34.12
N THR A 139 7.33 -1.79 33.39
CA THR A 139 5.97 -2.26 33.72
C THR A 139 5.58 -3.55 32.99
N CYS A 140 6.12 -3.79 31.80
CA CYS A 140 5.91 -5.06 31.08
C CYS A 140 7.12 -6.00 31.22
N TRP A 141 6.88 -7.23 31.69
CA TRP A 141 7.90 -8.27 31.78
C TRP A 141 8.10 -9.04 30.46
N ALA A 142 7.11 -9.03 29.56
CA ALA A 142 7.08 -9.86 28.35
C ALA A 142 7.93 -9.29 27.19
N ILE A 143 8.56 -8.13 27.36
CA ILE A 143 9.45 -7.52 26.35
C ILE A 143 10.70 -8.39 26.18
N HIS A 144 10.99 -8.86 24.97
CA HIS A 144 12.24 -9.58 24.72
C HIS A 144 13.45 -8.64 24.88
N GLU A 145 14.58 -9.16 25.37
CA GLU A 145 15.79 -8.35 25.64
C GLU A 145 16.16 -7.43 24.46
N HIS A 146 16.34 -7.97 23.25
CA HIS A 146 16.72 -7.17 22.08
C HIS A 146 15.65 -6.17 21.58
N GLN A 147 14.40 -6.27 22.07
CA GLN A 147 13.33 -5.31 21.81
C GLN A 147 13.28 -4.20 22.90
N ASN A 148 14.04 -4.35 23.99
CA ASN A 148 14.02 -3.46 25.15
C ASN A 148 14.98 -2.27 24.98
N CYS A 149 14.71 -1.45 23.96
CA CYS A 149 15.55 -0.32 23.54
C CYS A 149 15.86 0.66 24.68
N MET A 150 14.91 0.86 25.60
CA MET A 150 15.09 1.77 26.74
C MET A 150 15.96 1.17 27.86
N LYS A 151 15.98 -0.17 28.05
CA LYS A 151 16.89 -0.85 28.98
C LYS A 151 18.34 -0.70 28.55
N PHE A 152 18.60 -0.75 27.25
CA PHE A 152 19.93 -0.58 26.66
C PHE A 152 20.27 0.87 26.27
N GLY A 153 19.51 1.84 26.78
CA GLY A 153 19.91 3.24 26.77
C GLY A 153 19.68 3.99 25.45
N ARG A 154 18.70 3.59 24.63
CA ARG A 154 18.25 4.41 23.48
C ARG A 154 17.87 5.82 23.97
N PRO A 155 18.50 6.90 23.46
CA PRO A 155 18.38 8.24 24.05
C PRO A 155 17.19 9.05 23.50
N ASP A 156 16.68 8.69 22.32
CA ASP A 156 15.50 9.29 21.70
C ASP A 156 14.25 8.46 21.98
N THR A 157 13.15 9.14 22.33
CA THR A 157 11.85 8.52 22.67
C THR A 157 10.71 8.93 21.73
N ASP A 158 10.96 9.85 20.80
CA ASP A 158 9.91 10.41 19.93
C ASP A 158 9.28 9.37 19.00
N PHE A 159 9.99 8.28 18.70
CA PHE A 159 9.46 7.14 17.95
C PHE A 159 8.24 6.46 18.65
N ILE A 160 8.10 6.65 19.96
CA ILE A 160 6.97 6.15 20.75
C ILE A 160 5.74 7.07 20.64
N LYS A 161 5.95 8.35 20.30
CA LYS A 161 4.95 9.43 20.36
C LYS A 161 4.12 9.56 19.08
N TRP A 162 3.64 8.44 18.53
CA TRP A 162 2.88 8.40 17.28
C TRP A 162 1.64 7.50 17.40
N LYS A 163 0.63 7.76 16.57
CA LYS A 163 -0.48 6.84 16.31
C LYS A 163 -0.87 6.86 14.85
N TRP A 164 -1.48 5.78 14.38
CA TRP A 164 -2.02 5.72 13.04
C TRP A 164 -3.35 6.47 12.95
N LYS A 165 -3.56 7.17 11.83
CA LYS A 165 -4.80 7.85 11.48
C LYS A 165 -5.19 7.39 10.07
N PRO A 166 -6.25 6.58 9.91
CA PRO A 166 -6.73 6.18 8.59
C PRO A 166 -7.29 7.36 7.79
N TYR A 167 -7.28 7.23 6.47
CA TYR A 167 -8.00 8.15 5.59
C TYR A 167 -9.48 7.74 5.50
N GLY A 168 -10.40 8.71 5.59
CA GLY A 168 -11.84 8.47 5.35
C GLY A 168 -12.64 7.81 6.48
N CYS A 169 -12.03 7.44 7.62
CA CYS A 169 -12.77 7.06 8.82
C CYS A 169 -13.15 8.30 9.65
N GLU A 170 -14.44 8.64 9.77
CA GLU A 170 -14.90 9.81 10.56
C GLU A 170 -14.53 9.72 12.05
N ASP A 171 -14.77 8.54 12.67
CA ASP A 171 -14.36 8.22 14.05
C ASP A 171 -12.84 7.95 14.18
N GLY A 172 -12.11 7.88 13.06
CA GLY A 172 -10.70 7.48 12.99
C GLY A 172 -10.45 6.01 13.37
N LEU A 173 -9.22 5.74 13.83
CA LEU A 173 -8.85 4.51 14.54
C LEU A 173 -8.66 4.86 16.02
N PRO A 174 -9.44 4.30 16.96
CA PRO A 174 -9.21 4.52 18.38
C PRO A 174 -7.91 3.84 18.83
N VAL A 175 -7.27 4.43 19.83
CA VAL A 175 -6.16 3.81 20.57
C VAL A 175 -6.64 2.52 21.24
N PHE A 176 -5.77 1.51 21.29
CA PHE A 176 -6.01 0.24 21.93
C PHE A 176 -6.51 0.37 23.39
N ASP A 177 -7.73 -0.10 23.62
CA ASP A 177 -8.31 -0.26 24.96
C ASP A 177 -8.10 -1.73 25.42
N PRO A 178 -7.23 -1.98 26.41
CA PRO A 178 -6.93 -3.34 26.87
C PRO A 178 -8.12 -4.00 27.57
N PHE A 179 -8.97 -3.23 28.26
CA PHE A 179 -10.17 -3.76 28.89
C PHE A 179 -11.19 -4.18 27.83
N ARG A 180 -11.41 -3.33 26.82
CA ARG A 180 -12.32 -3.64 25.71
C ARG A 180 -11.83 -4.80 24.86
N PHE A 181 -10.52 -4.94 24.66
CA PHE A 181 -9.95 -6.12 24.01
C PHE A 181 -10.25 -7.38 24.82
N LEU A 182 -9.91 -7.40 26.11
CA LEU A 182 -10.11 -8.56 27.00
C LEU A 182 -11.59 -8.96 27.12
N GLU A 183 -12.53 -8.02 27.13
CA GLU A 183 -13.97 -8.34 27.05
C GLU A 183 -14.38 -8.96 25.70
N ILE A 184 -13.81 -8.51 24.58
CA ILE A 184 -14.08 -9.08 23.24
C ILE A 184 -13.50 -10.50 23.10
N VAL A 185 -12.36 -10.79 23.74
CA VAL A 185 -11.73 -12.13 23.74
C VAL A 185 -12.08 -12.98 24.98
N ARG A 186 -13.04 -12.54 25.80
CA ARG A 186 -13.48 -13.25 27.02
C ARG A 186 -13.96 -14.66 26.67
N GLY A 187 -13.36 -15.67 27.31
CA GLY A 187 -13.68 -17.08 27.10
C GLY A 187 -13.16 -17.68 25.79
N LYS A 188 -12.29 -16.98 25.05
CA LYS A 188 -11.80 -17.37 23.71
C LYS A 188 -10.31 -17.70 23.70
N THR A 189 -9.83 -18.24 22.58
CA THR A 189 -8.43 -18.63 22.36
C THR A 189 -7.81 -17.93 21.14
N MET A 190 -6.56 -17.48 21.26
CA MET A 190 -5.83 -16.78 20.18
C MET A 190 -4.41 -17.32 19.98
N ALA A 191 -4.05 -17.66 18.75
CA ALA A 191 -2.71 -18.11 18.36
C ALA A 191 -2.01 -17.09 17.46
N PHE A 192 -0.74 -16.80 17.76
CA PHE A 192 0.19 -16.11 16.86
C PHE A 192 1.12 -17.17 16.24
N VAL A 193 1.04 -17.34 14.92
CA VAL A 193 1.74 -18.38 14.17
C VAL A 193 2.73 -17.72 13.24
N GLY A 194 4.03 -18.01 13.38
CA GLY A 194 5.02 -17.41 12.49
C GLY A 194 6.46 -17.26 12.99
N ASP A 195 7.09 -16.18 12.49
CA ASP A 195 8.46 -15.80 12.79
C ASP A 195 8.61 -14.93 14.06
N SER A 196 9.84 -14.48 14.33
CA SER A 196 10.18 -13.63 15.47
C SER A 196 9.44 -12.28 15.51
N VAL A 197 8.97 -11.76 14.38
CA VAL A 197 8.14 -10.55 14.33
C VAL A 197 6.67 -10.86 14.66
N SER A 198 6.20 -12.09 14.38
CA SER A 198 4.92 -12.59 14.91
C SER A 198 4.95 -12.62 16.44
N ARG A 199 6.03 -13.13 17.04
CA ARG A 199 6.25 -13.11 18.50
C ARG A 199 6.36 -11.68 19.06
N ASN A 200 7.06 -10.78 18.37
CA ASN A 200 7.20 -9.37 18.77
C ASN A 200 5.84 -8.64 18.85
N HIS A 201 4.91 -8.91 17.92
CA HIS A 201 3.54 -8.39 17.94
C HIS A 201 2.72 -8.96 19.13
N MET A 202 2.84 -10.26 19.40
CA MET A 202 2.21 -10.88 20.57
C MET A 202 2.77 -10.32 21.90
N GLN A 203 4.08 -10.09 21.99
CA GLN A 203 4.72 -9.52 23.18
C GLN A 203 4.23 -8.09 23.45
N SER A 204 4.07 -7.27 22.40
CA SER A 204 3.40 -5.97 22.46
C SER A 204 1.96 -6.08 23.01
N LEU A 205 1.16 -7.03 22.50
CA LEU A 205 -0.20 -7.26 23.00
C LEU A 205 -0.21 -7.59 24.50
N ILE A 206 0.65 -8.49 24.95
CA ILE A 206 0.78 -8.83 26.39
C ILE A 206 1.18 -7.60 27.21
N CYS A 207 2.07 -6.74 26.70
CA CYS A 207 2.42 -5.49 27.37
C CYS A 207 1.25 -4.50 27.48
N LEU A 208 0.47 -4.33 26.42
CA LEU A 208 -0.71 -3.46 26.44
C LEU A 208 -1.78 -4.00 27.41
N LEU A 209 -2.01 -5.32 27.44
CA LEU A 209 -2.97 -5.98 28.32
C LEU A 209 -2.54 -5.99 29.80
N SER A 210 -1.23 -5.93 30.09
CA SER A 210 -0.69 -5.87 31.46
C SER A 210 -1.15 -4.67 32.30
N GLN A 211 -1.74 -3.66 31.65
CA GLN A 211 -2.44 -2.55 32.33
C GLN A 211 -3.72 -2.98 33.06
N VAL A 212 -4.28 -4.16 32.74
CA VAL A 212 -5.54 -4.69 33.28
C VAL A 212 -5.31 -6.00 34.04
N GLU A 213 -4.62 -6.96 33.44
CA GLU A 213 -4.28 -8.24 34.06
C GLU A 213 -2.94 -8.75 33.50
N TYR A 214 -2.07 -9.30 34.36
CA TYR A 214 -0.88 -10.03 33.91
C TYR A 214 -1.26 -11.50 33.70
N PRO A 215 -0.96 -12.10 32.54
CA PRO A 215 -1.33 -13.48 32.28
C PRO A 215 -0.38 -14.48 32.97
N MET A 216 -0.92 -15.63 33.35
CA MET A 216 -0.15 -16.76 33.90
C MET A 216 0.40 -17.63 32.76
N ASP A 217 1.58 -18.23 32.96
CA ASP A 217 2.11 -19.23 32.02
C ASP A 217 1.32 -20.54 32.13
N ALA A 218 0.83 -21.01 30.99
CA ALA A 218 0.03 -22.22 30.80
C ALA A 218 0.69 -23.18 29.78
N SER A 219 1.99 -23.02 29.53
CA SER A 219 2.77 -23.85 28.61
C SER A 219 2.97 -25.26 29.18
N VAL A 220 2.69 -26.29 28.38
CA VAL A 220 2.83 -27.71 28.80
C VAL A 220 4.30 -28.14 28.93
N LYS A 221 5.20 -27.40 28.30
CA LYS A 221 6.66 -27.56 28.34
C LYS A 221 7.30 -26.20 28.51
N ASP A 222 8.50 -26.18 29.09
CA ASP A 222 9.36 -25.01 29.02
C ASP A 222 10.25 -25.10 27.77
N ASP A 223 9.68 -24.79 26.61
CA ASP A 223 10.40 -24.55 25.36
C ASP A 223 9.98 -23.22 24.75
N ASP A 224 10.85 -22.56 23.99
CA ASP A 224 10.60 -21.22 23.42
C ASP A 224 10.02 -21.27 21.99
N TYR A 225 9.73 -22.49 21.51
CA TYR A 225 9.11 -22.75 20.21
C TYR A 225 7.58 -22.75 20.33
N PHE A 226 7.04 -23.25 21.46
CA PHE A 226 5.63 -23.15 21.79
C PHE A 226 5.41 -22.65 23.23
N LYS A 227 4.80 -21.46 23.36
CA LYS A 227 4.39 -20.89 24.66
C LYS A 227 2.89 -20.59 24.65
N ARG A 228 2.25 -20.72 25.80
CA ARG A 228 0.81 -20.47 26.03
C ARG A 228 0.64 -19.71 27.34
N TRP A 229 -0.16 -18.65 27.36
CA TRP A 229 -0.47 -17.86 28.56
C TRP A 229 -1.96 -17.60 28.70
N THR A 230 -2.46 -17.52 29.92
CA THR A 230 -3.89 -17.38 30.23
C THR A 230 -4.17 -16.20 31.16
N TYR A 231 -5.15 -15.39 30.78
CA TYR A 231 -5.74 -14.30 31.55
C TYR A 231 -6.94 -14.87 32.32
N GLU A 232 -6.71 -15.25 33.59
CA GLU A 232 -7.68 -16.04 34.37
C GLU A 232 -9.02 -15.31 34.57
N THR A 233 -9.00 -14.01 34.82
CA THR A 233 -10.22 -13.19 35.03
C THR A 233 -11.09 -13.11 33.78
N TYR A 234 -10.51 -13.32 32.60
CA TYR A 234 -11.20 -13.30 31.32
C TYR A 234 -11.41 -14.68 30.70
N ASN A 235 -10.82 -15.75 31.26
CA ASN A 235 -10.71 -17.06 30.61
C ASN A 235 -10.22 -16.93 29.14
N PHE A 236 -9.30 -15.99 28.89
CA PHE A 236 -8.72 -15.75 27.57
C PHE A 236 -7.32 -16.38 27.53
N THR A 237 -7.03 -17.16 26.49
CA THR A 237 -5.71 -17.81 26.32
C THR A 237 -5.05 -17.36 25.02
N ILE A 238 -3.80 -16.91 25.13
CA ILE A 238 -2.94 -16.50 24.02
C ILE A 238 -1.79 -17.52 23.85
N ALA A 239 -1.41 -17.85 22.63
CA ALA A 239 -0.31 -18.77 22.33
C ALA A 239 0.60 -18.27 21.21
N ALA A 240 1.87 -18.68 21.23
CA ALA A 240 2.83 -18.50 20.15
C ALA A 240 3.25 -19.85 19.58
N PHE A 241 3.26 -19.97 18.25
CA PHE A 241 3.87 -21.07 17.52
C PHE A 241 5.02 -20.54 16.67
N TRP A 242 6.25 -20.96 16.99
CA TRP A 242 7.44 -20.71 16.18
C TRP A 242 7.43 -21.58 14.93
N THR A 243 7.10 -20.98 13.81
CA THR A 243 7.14 -21.61 12.49
C THR A 243 7.57 -20.56 11.46
N PRO A 244 8.88 -20.25 11.39
CA PRO A 244 9.38 -19.08 10.67
C PRO A 244 9.04 -19.09 9.18
N HIS A 245 8.85 -20.27 8.58
CA HIS A 245 8.47 -20.47 7.20
C HIS A 245 7.01 -20.90 6.99
N LEU A 246 6.22 -21.12 8.05
CA LEU A 246 4.83 -21.67 8.07
C LEU A 246 4.67 -23.11 7.54
N VAL A 247 5.46 -23.48 6.54
CA VAL A 247 5.67 -24.85 6.07
C VAL A 247 6.76 -25.55 6.86
N LYS A 248 6.72 -26.88 6.82
CA LYS A 248 7.67 -27.78 7.46
C LYS A 248 9.09 -27.47 6.98
N SER A 249 9.92 -27.02 7.92
CA SER A 249 11.31 -26.64 7.71
C SER A 249 12.26 -27.55 8.49
N LYS A 250 13.47 -27.80 7.98
CA LYS A 250 14.61 -28.22 8.81
C LYS A 250 15.64 -27.12 8.90
N GLU A 251 16.19 -26.94 10.10
CA GLU A 251 17.36 -26.10 10.34
C GLU A 251 18.63 -26.73 9.72
N PRO A 252 19.66 -25.95 9.36
CA PRO A 252 20.90 -26.46 8.77
C PRO A 252 21.65 -27.45 9.67
N ASP A 253 22.22 -28.50 9.09
CA ASP A 253 23.04 -29.47 9.82
C ASP A 253 24.42 -28.88 10.15
N GLN A 254 24.56 -28.38 11.38
CA GLN A 254 25.78 -27.79 11.91
C GLN A 254 26.97 -28.76 12.01
N THR A 255 26.80 -30.06 11.73
CA THR A 255 27.88 -31.05 11.74
C THR A 255 28.58 -31.21 10.40
N GLN A 256 28.02 -30.68 9.31
CA GLN A 256 28.60 -30.77 7.96
C GLN A 256 29.52 -29.57 7.68
N THR A 257 30.74 -29.84 7.21
CA THR A 257 31.79 -28.82 7.05
C THR A 257 31.66 -27.95 5.80
N GLU A 258 30.71 -28.28 4.93
CA GLU A 258 30.40 -27.55 3.69
C GLU A 258 28.89 -27.27 3.70
N HIS A 259 28.48 -26.01 3.45
CA HIS A 259 27.09 -25.53 3.40
C HIS A 259 26.29 -25.44 4.73
N THR A 260 26.84 -24.77 5.75
CA THR A 260 26.31 -24.70 7.14
C THR A 260 25.10 -23.77 7.41
N ASP A 261 24.50 -23.09 6.42
CA ASP A 261 23.39 -22.14 6.62
C ASP A 261 22.27 -22.29 5.56
N ILE A 262 21.97 -23.54 5.14
CA ILE A 262 20.90 -23.84 4.17
C ILE A 262 19.75 -24.61 4.84
N PHE A 263 18.52 -24.11 4.68
CA PHE A 263 17.30 -24.73 5.22
C PHE A 263 16.63 -25.68 4.20
N ASP A 264 16.13 -26.83 4.64
CA ASP A 264 15.20 -27.65 3.84
C ASP A 264 13.77 -27.13 4.05
N LEU A 265 13.08 -26.66 3.00
CA LEU A 265 11.67 -26.24 3.07
C LEU A 265 10.79 -27.17 2.22
N TYR A 266 9.85 -27.85 2.88
CA TYR A 266 8.85 -28.72 2.23
C TYR A 266 7.63 -27.91 1.85
N LEU A 267 7.64 -27.33 0.65
CA LEU A 267 6.71 -26.28 0.22
C LEU A 267 5.25 -26.75 0.08
N ASP A 268 5.00 -28.06 0.09
CA ASP A 268 3.69 -28.71 0.07
C ASP A 268 3.30 -29.39 1.40
N GLU A 269 4.18 -29.45 2.39
CA GLU A 269 3.89 -29.92 3.75
C GLU A 269 3.79 -28.71 4.71
N ALA A 270 2.58 -28.39 5.17
CA ALA A 270 2.40 -27.43 6.26
C ALA A 270 3.10 -27.93 7.54
N ASP A 271 3.57 -27.01 8.38
CA ASP A 271 4.25 -27.40 9.61
C ASP A 271 3.27 -28.00 10.64
N GLU A 272 3.58 -29.22 11.09
CA GLU A 272 2.79 -29.97 12.06
C GLU A 272 2.79 -29.29 13.44
N SER A 273 3.79 -28.45 13.73
CA SER A 273 3.95 -27.73 15.02
C SER A 273 2.75 -26.88 15.41
N TRP A 274 2.07 -26.27 14.43
CA TRP A 274 0.89 -25.43 14.62
C TRP A 274 -0.38 -26.07 14.05
N THR A 275 -0.29 -26.79 12.93
CA THR A 275 -1.47 -27.39 12.27
C THR A 275 -2.11 -28.53 13.04
N ALA A 276 -1.41 -29.16 13.99
CA ALA A 276 -2.01 -30.10 14.93
C ALA A 276 -3.04 -29.43 15.87
N ASP A 277 -2.71 -28.23 16.38
CA ASP A 277 -3.42 -27.60 17.50
C ASP A 277 -4.40 -26.50 17.07
N ILE A 278 -4.42 -26.05 15.81
CA ILE A 278 -5.33 -24.97 15.33
C ILE A 278 -6.82 -25.21 15.63
N GLY A 279 -7.24 -26.47 15.86
CA GLY A 279 -8.61 -26.79 16.26
C GLY A 279 -9.05 -26.11 17.56
N ASP A 280 -8.11 -25.82 18.47
CA ASP A 280 -8.36 -25.23 19.79
C ASP A 280 -8.51 -23.70 19.76
N PHE A 281 -8.36 -23.04 18.59
CA PHE A 281 -8.21 -21.58 18.49
C PHE A 281 -9.39 -20.86 17.80
N ASP A 282 -10.03 -19.91 18.49
CA ASP A 282 -11.03 -19.00 17.92
C ASP A 282 -10.43 -17.98 16.94
N TYR A 283 -9.18 -17.57 17.20
CA TYR A 283 -8.46 -16.59 16.38
C TYR A 283 -7.05 -17.10 16.08
N VAL A 284 -6.65 -17.12 14.80
CA VAL A 284 -5.29 -17.54 14.40
C VAL A 284 -4.67 -16.44 13.54
N ILE A 285 -3.59 -15.83 14.02
CA ILE A 285 -2.87 -14.73 13.36
C ILE A 285 -1.61 -15.31 12.71
N ILE A 286 -1.69 -15.58 11.41
CA ILE A 286 -0.58 -16.10 10.60
C ILE A 286 0.28 -14.94 10.09
N SER A 287 1.61 -15.03 10.24
CA SER A 287 2.53 -14.09 9.62
C SER A 287 3.97 -14.59 9.50
N SER A 288 4.62 -14.33 8.36
CA SER A 288 6.01 -14.70 8.09
C SER A 288 6.60 -13.77 7.03
N GLY A 289 7.90 -13.49 7.13
CA GLY A 289 8.66 -12.77 6.10
C GLY A 289 10.16 -13.06 6.15
N HIS A 290 10.83 -12.55 7.18
CA HIS A 290 12.28 -12.34 7.22
C HIS A 290 13.12 -13.62 7.04
N TRP A 291 12.60 -14.76 7.47
CA TRP A 291 13.30 -16.05 7.36
C TRP A 291 13.35 -16.62 5.94
N HIS A 292 12.52 -16.13 5.01
CA HIS A 292 12.57 -16.53 3.60
C HIS A 292 13.74 -15.91 2.82
N TYR A 293 14.46 -14.95 3.41
CA TYR A 293 15.71 -14.43 2.82
C TYR A 293 16.89 -15.43 2.98
N ARG A 294 16.80 -16.37 3.94
CA ARG A 294 17.84 -17.38 4.20
C ARG A 294 18.02 -18.35 3.01
N PRO A 295 19.26 -18.79 2.71
CA PRO A 295 19.49 -19.84 1.73
C PRO A 295 18.63 -21.07 2.03
N SER A 296 17.90 -21.57 1.04
CA SER A 296 16.88 -22.60 1.23
C SER A 296 16.80 -23.55 0.04
N VAL A 297 16.74 -24.86 0.27
CA VAL A 297 16.39 -25.87 -0.74
C VAL A 297 14.90 -26.14 -0.67
N TYR A 298 14.25 -26.19 -1.83
CA TYR A 298 12.81 -26.34 -1.98
C TYR A 298 12.44 -27.77 -2.35
N TYR A 299 11.65 -28.41 -1.51
CA TYR A 299 11.08 -29.73 -1.73
C TYR A 299 9.60 -29.63 -2.08
N GLU A 300 9.15 -30.41 -3.05
CA GLU A 300 7.73 -30.75 -3.27
C GLU A 300 7.61 -32.26 -3.48
N ASN A 301 6.58 -32.91 -2.94
CA ASN A 301 6.45 -34.37 -2.90
C ASN A 301 7.72 -35.07 -2.38
N ARG A 302 8.46 -34.38 -1.48
CA ARG A 302 9.78 -34.76 -0.94
C ARG A 302 10.91 -34.90 -1.98
N THR A 303 10.76 -34.37 -3.19
CA THR A 303 11.82 -34.23 -4.20
C THR A 303 12.26 -32.78 -4.33
N ILE A 304 13.52 -32.53 -4.67
CA ILE A 304 14.05 -31.17 -4.83
C ILE A 304 13.49 -30.55 -6.12
N THR A 305 12.70 -29.48 -5.99
CA THR A 305 12.19 -28.68 -7.12
C THR A 305 13.16 -27.56 -7.52
N GLY A 306 13.94 -27.05 -6.57
CA GLY A 306 14.88 -25.94 -6.76
C GLY A 306 15.43 -25.41 -5.45
N CYS A 307 15.95 -24.18 -5.44
CA CYS A 307 16.42 -23.51 -4.23
C CYS A 307 16.31 -21.97 -4.30
N HIS A 308 16.77 -21.28 -3.25
CA HIS A 308 17.12 -19.86 -3.24
C HIS A 308 18.52 -19.71 -2.62
N TYR A 309 19.45 -19.09 -3.36
CA TYR A 309 20.83 -18.80 -2.97
C TYR A 309 21.65 -19.99 -2.42
N CYS A 310 21.27 -21.22 -2.74
CA CYS A 310 21.91 -22.42 -2.17
C CYS A 310 23.32 -22.71 -2.70
N GLN A 311 23.66 -22.18 -3.89
CA GLN A 311 24.94 -22.38 -4.59
C GLN A 311 25.27 -23.86 -4.90
N LEU A 312 24.31 -24.77 -4.79
CA LEU A 312 24.48 -26.20 -5.03
C LEU A 312 24.50 -26.51 -6.54
N PRO A 313 25.42 -27.39 -7.02
CA PRO A 313 25.50 -27.73 -8.44
C PRO A 313 24.27 -28.52 -8.91
N ASN A 314 23.84 -28.24 -10.14
CA ASN A 314 22.69 -28.87 -10.81
C ASN A 314 21.30 -28.62 -10.15
N ILE A 315 21.18 -27.67 -9.22
CA ILE A 315 19.89 -27.23 -8.66
C ILE A 315 19.57 -25.83 -9.18
N THR A 316 18.33 -25.63 -9.66
CA THR A 316 17.87 -24.34 -10.18
C THR A 316 17.52 -23.38 -9.05
N ASP A 317 18.07 -22.17 -9.07
CA ASP A 317 17.60 -21.08 -8.22
C ASP A 317 16.24 -20.56 -8.74
N LEU A 318 15.22 -20.67 -7.90
CA LEU A 318 13.85 -20.22 -8.14
C LEU A 318 13.53 -18.93 -7.37
N THR A 319 14.50 -18.36 -6.65
CA THR A 319 14.42 -17.21 -5.75
C THR A 319 13.55 -17.41 -4.51
N MET A 320 13.75 -16.58 -3.47
CA MET A 320 12.91 -16.54 -2.28
C MET A 320 11.41 -16.41 -2.59
N PHE A 321 11.05 -15.70 -3.66
CA PHE A 321 9.66 -15.42 -4.03
C PHE A 321 8.87 -16.67 -4.43
N TYR A 322 9.54 -17.71 -4.93
CA TYR A 322 8.91 -18.99 -5.25
C TYR A 322 8.51 -19.74 -3.97
N GLY A 323 9.48 -19.92 -3.06
CA GLY A 323 9.24 -20.55 -1.76
C GLY A 323 8.20 -19.80 -0.95
N TYR A 324 8.34 -18.48 -0.85
CA TYR A 324 7.41 -17.60 -0.12
C TYR A 324 5.95 -17.73 -0.60
N ARG A 325 5.72 -17.74 -1.93
CA ARG A 325 4.38 -17.91 -2.50
C ARG A 325 3.78 -19.29 -2.16
N LYS A 326 4.60 -20.35 -2.27
CA LYS A 326 4.14 -21.72 -1.97
C LYS A 326 3.87 -21.89 -0.48
N ALA A 327 4.73 -21.36 0.39
CA ALA A 327 4.59 -21.43 1.84
C ALA A 327 3.26 -20.83 2.31
N PHE A 328 2.92 -19.62 1.89
CA PHE A 328 1.63 -19.01 2.22
C PHE A 328 0.44 -19.77 1.65
N ARG A 329 0.51 -20.25 0.39
CA ARG A 329 -0.53 -21.09 -0.21
C ARG A 329 -0.78 -22.37 0.60
N THR A 330 0.27 -23.04 1.04
CA THR A 330 0.19 -24.29 1.81
C THR A 330 -0.31 -24.05 3.23
N ALA A 331 0.12 -22.97 3.90
CA ALA A 331 -0.40 -22.57 5.20
C ALA A 331 -1.91 -22.22 5.15
N PHE A 332 -2.34 -21.47 4.13
CA PHE A 332 -3.77 -21.17 3.94
C PHE A 332 -4.57 -22.43 3.61
N LYS A 333 -4.04 -23.33 2.77
CA LYS A 333 -4.66 -24.63 2.48
C LYS A 333 -4.87 -25.46 3.75
N ALA A 334 -3.92 -25.47 4.69
CA ALA A 334 -4.07 -26.18 5.96
C ALA A 334 -5.23 -25.63 6.82
N ILE A 335 -5.40 -24.30 6.89
CA ILE A 335 -6.54 -23.65 7.56
C ILE A 335 -7.89 -24.01 6.89
N LEU A 336 -7.90 -24.09 5.56
CA LEU A 336 -9.09 -24.39 4.76
C LEU A 336 -9.50 -25.86 4.86
N ASP A 337 -8.53 -26.79 4.84
CA ASP A 337 -8.77 -28.25 4.86
C ASP A 337 -8.90 -28.82 6.27
N SER A 338 -8.43 -28.12 7.31
CA SER A 338 -8.64 -28.53 8.71
C SER A 338 -10.13 -28.65 9.03
N GLU A 339 -10.61 -29.86 9.33
CA GLU A 339 -12.01 -30.04 9.75
C GLU A 339 -12.28 -29.45 11.14
N SER A 340 -11.28 -29.40 12.02
CA SER A 340 -11.41 -28.91 13.39
C SER A 340 -11.55 -27.38 13.49
N PHE A 341 -10.73 -26.61 12.76
CA PHE A 341 -10.69 -25.15 12.90
C PHE A 341 -12.00 -24.46 12.47
N LYS A 342 -12.69 -23.81 13.42
CA LYS A 342 -13.92 -23.00 13.21
C LYS A 342 -13.74 -21.49 13.42
N GLY A 343 -12.54 -21.05 13.80
CA GLY A 343 -12.24 -19.67 14.16
C GLY A 343 -12.23 -18.67 12.99
N VAL A 344 -11.57 -17.53 13.20
CA VAL A 344 -11.18 -16.57 12.17
C VAL A 344 -9.66 -16.63 12.02
N MET A 345 -9.17 -16.84 10.80
CA MET A 345 -7.75 -16.69 10.50
C MET A 345 -7.48 -15.28 9.97
N TYR A 346 -6.52 -14.60 10.58
CA TYR A 346 -6.01 -13.31 10.19
C TYR A 346 -4.62 -13.48 9.54
N LEU A 347 -4.44 -12.96 8.33
CA LEU A 347 -3.11 -12.72 7.80
C LEU A 347 -2.62 -11.35 8.31
N ARG A 348 -1.62 -11.34 9.20
CA ARG A 348 -0.87 -10.11 9.52
C ARG A 348 0.24 -9.98 8.46
N SER A 349 0.17 -8.94 7.64
CA SER A 349 1.04 -8.78 6.49
C SER A 349 2.52 -8.55 6.84
N PHE A 350 3.40 -8.51 5.84
CA PHE A 350 4.84 -8.34 6.04
C PHE A 350 5.16 -7.01 6.75
N ALA A 351 5.82 -7.10 7.90
CA ALA A 351 6.35 -5.95 8.62
C ALA A 351 7.84 -5.80 8.26
N PRO A 352 8.23 -4.76 7.51
CA PRO A 352 9.53 -4.66 6.85
C PRO A 352 10.70 -4.36 7.79
N SER A 353 11.91 -4.46 7.24
CA SER A 353 13.18 -4.09 7.86
C SER A 353 13.79 -2.87 7.17
N HIS A 354 14.39 -1.94 7.92
CA HIS A 354 14.90 -0.67 7.39
C HIS A 354 16.42 -0.50 7.54
N PHE A 355 17.21 -1.41 6.97
CA PHE A 355 18.67 -1.26 6.91
C PHE A 355 19.10 -0.15 5.95
N GLU A 356 20.01 0.71 6.40
CA GLU A 356 20.69 1.75 5.63
C GLU A 356 22.21 1.58 5.69
N GLY A 357 22.94 2.05 4.68
CA GLY A 357 24.41 2.07 4.69
C GLY A 357 25.11 0.73 4.44
N GLY A 358 24.39 -0.39 4.45
CA GLY A 358 24.89 -1.74 4.15
C GLY A 358 23.78 -2.78 4.30
N LEU A 359 24.09 -4.05 3.99
CA LEU A 359 23.24 -5.19 4.34
C LEU A 359 23.35 -5.53 5.84
N TRP A 360 22.44 -6.37 6.34
CA TRP A 360 22.40 -6.82 7.74
C TRP A 360 23.70 -7.46 8.23
N ASN A 361 24.43 -8.10 7.33
CA ASN A 361 25.73 -8.76 7.55
C ASN A 361 26.93 -7.89 7.12
N GLU A 362 26.70 -6.70 6.56
CA GLU A 362 27.73 -5.83 5.96
C GLU A 362 27.82 -4.46 6.66
N GLY A 363 27.28 -4.36 7.89
CA GLY A 363 27.35 -3.17 8.73
C GLY A 363 26.22 -2.16 8.53
N GLY A 364 25.11 -2.56 7.89
CA GLY A 364 23.91 -1.74 7.79
C GLY A 364 23.28 -1.42 9.16
N ASP A 365 22.58 -0.29 9.25
CA ASP A 365 21.96 0.22 10.49
C ASP A 365 20.69 1.03 10.19
N CYS A 366 19.87 1.29 11.21
CA CYS A 366 18.57 1.95 11.15
C CYS A 366 18.57 3.19 12.07
N LEU A 367 19.26 4.25 11.64
CA LEU A 367 19.57 5.42 12.47
C LEU A 367 18.54 6.57 12.38
N ARG A 368 17.43 6.37 11.65
CA ARG A 368 16.34 7.35 11.58
C ARG A 368 15.62 7.46 12.94
N LYS A 369 15.15 8.67 13.25
CA LYS A 369 14.53 9.02 14.55
C LYS A 369 13.12 9.61 14.42
N GLN A 370 12.56 9.55 13.22
CA GLN A 370 11.23 10.02 12.86
C GLN A 370 10.64 9.06 11.83
N PRO A 371 9.30 8.96 11.73
CA PRO A 371 8.64 8.26 10.64
C PRO A 371 9.09 8.78 9.26
N PHE A 372 9.02 7.92 8.26
CA PHE A 372 8.96 8.36 6.88
C PHE A 372 7.69 9.18 6.65
N LYS A 373 7.79 10.17 5.77
CA LYS A 373 6.61 10.74 5.10
C LYS A 373 6.07 9.70 4.11
N SER A 374 4.80 9.80 3.74
CA SER A 374 4.07 8.83 2.88
C SER A 374 4.56 8.68 1.43
N LYS A 375 5.79 9.13 1.13
CA LYS A 375 6.43 9.13 -0.20
C LYS A 375 7.93 8.77 -0.17
N GLU A 376 8.44 8.19 0.92
CA GLU A 376 9.85 7.77 1.00
C GLU A 376 10.02 6.31 0.54
N ASN A 377 10.91 6.12 -0.43
CA ASN A 377 11.04 4.96 -1.34
C ASN A 377 10.73 3.60 -0.70
N GLN A 378 9.56 3.03 -1.02
CA GLN A 378 9.26 1.63 -0.71
C GLN A 378 10.22 0.70 -1.46
N ASP A 379 10.81 -0.27 -0.75
CA ASP A 379 11.67 -1.30 -1.34
C ASP A 379 10.87 -2.25 -2.25
N GLU A 380 11.41 -2.50 -3.45
CA GLU A 380 10.83 -3.41 -4.45
C GLU A 380 10.63 -4.82 -3.88
N THR A 381 11.57 -5.30 -3.06
CA THR A 381 11.52 -6.64 -2.45
C THR A 381 10.33 -6.74 -1.49
N THR A 382 10.21 -5.77 -0.59
CA THR A 382 9.12 -5.63 0.39
C THR A 382 7.76 -5.55 -0.30
N MET A 383 7.61 -4.69 -1.31
CA MET A 383 6.36 -4.57 -2.07
C MET A 383 6.02 -5.86 -2.84
N ARG A 384 7.03 -6.56 -3.36
CA ARG A 384 6.84 -7.85 -4.04
C ARG A 384 6.45 -8.97 -3.07
N LEU A 385 6.98 -9.00 -1.85
CA LEU A 385 6.54 -9.92 -0.79
C LEU A 385 5.09 -9.63 -0.37
N HIS A 386 4.76 -8.36 -0.11
CA HIS A 386 3.40 -7.95 0.24
C HIS A 386 2.39 -8.31 -0.86
N LYS A 387 2.72 -8.05 -2.13
CA LYS A 387 1.91 -8.46 -3.29
C LYS A 387 1.69 -9.98 -3.36
N ILE A 388 2.73 -10.80 -3.11
CA ILE A 388 2.59 -12.26 -3.06
C ILE A 388 1.65 -12.70 -1.92
N GLN A 389 1.75 -12.09 -0.74
CA GLN A 389 0.84 -12.34 0.38
C GLN A 389 -0.61 -12.05 -0.01
N LEU A 390 -0.88 -10.89 -0.61
CA LEU A 390 -2.24 -10.52 -1.04
C LEU A 390 -2.79 -11.48 -2.12
N GLU A 391 -2.00 -11.81 -3.14
CA GLU A 391 -2.42 -12.69 -4.24
C GLU A 391 -2.76 -14.12 -3.78
N GLU A 392 -2.05 -14.68 -2.79
CA GLU A 392 -2.40 -15.98 -2.23
C GLU A 392 -3.49 -15.87 -1.15
N PHE A 393 -3.61 -14.74 -0.45
CA PHE A 393 -4.66 -14.50 0.53
C PHE A 393 -6.04 -14.41 -0.11
N TRP A 394 -6.21 -13.58 -1.15
CA TRP A 394 -7.52 -13.42 -1.80
C TRP A 394 -7.98 -14.72 -2.47
N ARG A 395 -7.06 -15.47 -3.08
CA ARG A 395 -7.29 -16.85 -3.56
C ARG A 395 -7.83 -17.77 -2.45
N ALA A 396 -7.23 -17.70 -1.26
CA ALA A 396 -7.65 -18.50 -0.11
C ALA A 396 -8.95 -18.00 0.53
N GLU A 397 -9.23 -16.70 0.52
CA GLU A 397 -10.46 -16.09 1.08
C GLU A 397 -11.69 -16.42 0.22
N GLU A 398 -11.54 -16.44 -1.11
CA GLU A 398 -12.52 -17.01 -2.02
C GLU A 398 -12.86 -18.48 -1.73
N GLU A 399 -11.83 -19.30 -1.47
CA GLU A 399 -12.02 -20.70 -1.10
C GLU A 399 -12.61 -20.84 0.31
N ALA A 400 -12.27 -19.92 1.21
CA ALA A 400 -12.83 -19.84 2.56
C ALA A 400 -14.35 -19.61 2.52
N LYS A 401 -14.81 -18.63 1.73
CA LYS A 401 -16.23 -18.37 1.46
C LYS A 401 -16.94 -19.66 1.00
N LYS A 402 -16.35 -20.38 0.04
CA LYS A 402 -16.89 -21.64 -0.53
C LYS A 402 -16.91 -22.79 0.51
N LYS A 403 -15.99 -22.80 1.47
CA LYS A 403 -15.87 -23.79 2.57
C LYS A 403 -16.54 -23.36 3.89
N GLY A 404 -17.21 -22.21 3.96
CA GLY A 404 -17.79 -21.67 5.20
C GLY A 404 -16.76 -21.23 6.26
N LYS A 405 -15.50 -21.00 5.85
CA LYS A 405 -14.38 -20.56 6.69
C LYS A 405 -14.28 -19.03 6.70
N ARG A 406 -13.66 -18.47 7.75
CA ARG A 406 -13.46 -17.02 7.91
C ARG A 406 -11.98 -16.65 7.82
N LEU A 407 -11.60 -15.99 6.73
CA LEU A 407 -10.28 -15.40 6.53
C LEU A 407 -10.39 -13.87 6.55
N ARG A 408 -9.38 -13.19 7.11
CA ARG A 408 -9.31 -11.72 7.22
C ARG A 408 -7.90 -11.21 6.96
N LEU A 409 -7.79 -10.06 6.30
CA LEU A 409 -6.51 -9.39 6.05
C LEU A 409 -6.30 -8.30 7.11
N LEU A 410 -5.25 -8.46 7.92
CA LEU A 410 -4.70 -7.43 8.79
C LEU A 410 -3.51 -6.81 8.03
N ASP A 411 -3.79 -5.85 7.15
CA ASP A 411 -2.74 -5.22 6.34
C ASP A 411 -2.01 -4.15 7.15
N THR A 412 -0.75 -4.41 7.41
CA THR A 412 0.13 -3.62 8.26
C THR A 412 1.34 -3.09 7.49
N THR A 413 1.49 -3.46 6.22
CA THR A 413 2.73 -3.25 5.45
C THR A 413 3.01 -1.76 5.26
N GLN A 414 1.99 -1.00 4.85
CA GLN A 414 2.13 0.45 4.64
C GLN A 414 2.42 1.17 5.97
N ALA A 415 1.66 0.87 7.02
CA ALA A 415 1.83 1.48 8.33
C ALA A 415 3.24 1.21 8.89
N MET A 416 3.72 -0.03 8.84
CA MET A 416 5.04 -0.40 9.37
C MET A 416 6.19 0.03 8.46
N TRP A 417 6.03 0.06 7.13
CA TRP A 417 7.04 0.65 6.23
C TRP A 417 7.34 2.10 6.61
N LEU A 418 6.34 2.87 6.99
CA LEU A 418 6.56 4.28 7.33
C LEU A 418 7.32 4.51 8.65
N ARG A 419 7.81 3.48 9.33
CA ARG A 419 8.40 3.54 10.68
C ARG A 419 9.86 3.04 10.80
N PRO A 420 10.81 3.56 10.00
CA PRO A 420 12.23 3.19 10.15
C PRO A 420 12.82 3.57 11.52
N ASP A 421 12.15 4.47 12.25
CA ASP A 421 12.49 4.88 13.61
C ASP A 421 12.10 3.88 14.71
N GLY A 422 11.30 2.86 14.38
CA GLY A 422 10.77 1.90 15.35
C GLY A 422 11.73 0.77 15.78
N HIS A 423 12.87 0.62 15.12
CA HIS A 423 13.78 -0.51 15.32
C HIS A 423 14.75 -0.33 16.50
N PRO A 424 15.26 -1.43 17.10
CA PRO A 424 16.28 -1.35 18.14
C PRO A 424 17.62 -0.79 17.67
N SER A 425 18.03 -0.97 16.41
CA SER A 425 19.41 -0.68 15.98
C SER A 425 20.39 -1.39 16.94
N ARG A 426 21.41 -0.68 17.42
CA ARG A 426 22.39 -1.08 18.44
C ARG A 426 21.85 -1.17 19.88
N TYR A 427 20.60 -0.79 20.12
CA TYR A 427 19.99 -0.75 21.45
C TYR A 427 19.27 -2.08 21.79
N GLY A 428 19.65 -3.19 21.16
CA GLY A 428 19.21 -4.54 21.53
C GLY A 428 20.11 -5.24 22.57
N HIS A 429 21.19 -4.61 23.01
CA HIS A 429 22.17 -5.16 23.96
C HIS A 429 23.02 -4.05 24.58
N MET A 430 23.87 -4.40 25.56
CA MET A 430 24.88 -3.47 26.09
C MET A 430 25.86 -3.04 24.98
N PRO A 431 26.42 -1.81 24.99
CA PRO A 431 27.32 -1.34 23.94
C PRO A 431 28.57 -2.20 23.73
N GLU A 432 29.09 -2.80 24.80
CA GLU A 432 30.28 -3.67 24.81
C GLU A 432 29.97 -5.15 24.55
N ALA A 433 28.72 -5.50 24.24
CA ALA A 433 28.32 -6.89 24.00
C ALA A 433 28.86 -7.42 22.66
N ASN A 434 29.52 -8.57 22.69
CA ASN A 434 29.94 -9.29 21.49
C ASN A 434 28.80 -10.17 20.98
N VAL A 435 28.05 -9.67 19.99
CA VAL A 435 26.87 -10.34 19.40
C VAL A 435 27.04 -10.52 17.89
N THR A 436 26.42 -11.57 17.33
CA THR A 436 26.50 -11.91 15.89
C THR A 436 25.81 -10.88 14.98
N LEU A 437 24.81 -10.17 15.51
CA LEU A 437 24.01 -9.14 14.84
C LEU A 437 23.97 -7.94 15.79
N TYR A 438 24.78 -6.91 15.52
CA TYR A 438 24.93 -5.75 16.40
C TYR A 438 23.91 -4.63 16.11
N ASN A 439 23.33 -4.59 14.90
CA ASN A 439 22.26 -3.66 14.55
C ASN A 439 21.00 -4.45 14.20
N ASP A 440 19.98 -4.41 15.06
CA ASP A 440 18.68 -5.03 14.78
C ASP A 440 17.75 -4.02 14.10
N CYS A 441 17.57 -4.20 12.80
CA CYS A 441 16.64 -3.42 11.97
C CYS A 441 15.48 -4.28 11.44
N VAL A 442 15.17 -5.39 12.13
CA VAL A 442 14.13 -6.36 11.76
C VAL A 442 13.02 -6.38 12.80
N HIS A 443 13.38 -6.44 14.08
CA HIS A 443 12.42 -6.37 15.19
C HIS A 443 12.12 -4.92 15.57
N TRP A 444 11.18 -4.75 16.50
CA TRP A 444 10.57 -3.47 16.86
C TRP A 444 10.73 -3.23 18.36
N CYS A 445 11.11 -2.01 18.73
CA CYS A 445 11.17 -1.59 20.12
C CYS A 445 9.82 -1.75 20.81
N LEU A 446 9.84 -2.18 22.08
CA LEU A 446 8.67 -2.19 22.96
C LEU A 446 8.92 -1.29 24.19
N PRO A 447 8.07 -0.29 24.47
CA PRO A 447 6.99 0.21 23.61
C PRO A 447 7.52 0.83 22.30
N GLY A 448 6.68 0.87 21.27
CA GLY A 448 7.06 1.31 19.93
C GLY A 448 6.02 1.00 18.86
N PRO A 449 6.35 1.16 17.55
CA PRO A 449 5.32 1.25 16.50
C PRO A 449 4.51 -0.03 16.26
N ILE A 450 5.04 -1.18 16.71
CA ILE A 450 4.33 -2.46 16.65
C ILE A 450 3.14 -2.52 17.62
N ASP A 451 3.08 -1.63 18.62
CA ASP A 451 1.91 -1.47 19.51
C ASP A 451 0.65 -1.12 18.73
N ASN A 452 0.77 -0.32 17.66
CA ASN A 452 -0.36 0.07 16.81
C ASN A 452 -0.90 -1.08 15.95
N LEU A 453 -0.21 -2.22 15.85
CA LEU A 453 -0.79 -3.41 15.24
C LEU A 453 -1.98 -3.96 16.05
N ASN A 454 -1.99 -3.69 17.35
CA ASN A 454 -3.10 -4.05 18.23
C ASN A 454 -4.28 -3.08 18.10
N ASP A 455 -4.06 -1.79 17.77
CA ASP A 455 -5.14 -0.85 17.41
C ASP A 455 -5.98 -1.44 16.25
N PHE A 456 -5.30 -1.89 15.19
CA PHE A 456 -5.94 -2.56 14.05
C PHE A 456 -6.65 -3.85 14.47
N LEU A 457 -5.97 -4.74 15.22
CA LEU A 457 -6.52 -6.02 15.64
C LEU A 457 -7.80 -5.85 16.48
N LEU A 458 -7.82 -4.91 17.43
CA LEU A 458 -9.00 -4.56 18.23
C LEU A 458 -10.16 -4.06 17.34
N ALA A 459 -9.88 -3.16 16.40
CA ALA A 459 -10.89 -2.66 15.46
C ALA A 459 -11.46 -3.78 14.57
N MET A 460 -10.62 -4.74 14.13
CA MET A 460 -11.07 -5.90 13.36
C MET A 460 -11.88 -6.90 14.18
N LEU A 461 -11.48 -7.19 15.42
CA LEU A 461 -12.20 -8.11 16.30
C LEU A 461 -13.60 -7.57 16.64
N LYS A 462 -13.71 -6.26 16.93
CA LYS A 462 -15.00 -5.58 17.09
C LYS A 462 -15.90 -5.78 15.85
N ARG A 463 -15.36 -5.56 14.64
CA ARG A 463 -16.09 -5.74 13.36
C ARG A 463 -16.57 -7.19 13.13
N GLU A 464 -15.98 -8.20 13.78
CA GLU A 464 -16.45 -9.59 13.70
C GLU A 464 -17.50 -9.93 14.76
N GLU A 465 -17.40 -9.38 15.98
CA GLU A 465 -18.47 -9.50 16.99
C GLU A 465 -19.76 -8.82 16.53
N ASP A 466 -19.66 -7.59 15.99
CA ASP A 466 -20.81 -6.82 15.51
C ASP A 466 -21.57 -7.63 14.42
N LYS A 467 -20.86 -8.26 13.47
CA LYS A 467 -21.44 -9.17 12.47
C LYS A 467 -22.02 -10.45 13.07
N GLY A 468 -21.37 -11.03 14.07
CA GLY A 468 -21.86 -12.22 14.76
C GLY A 468 -23.19 -11.98 15.48
N SER A 469 -23.38 -10.79 16.06
CA SER A 469 -24.62 -10.40 16.73
C SER A 469 -25.79 -10.18 15.77
N LEU A 470 -25.53 -9.62 14.58
CA LEU A 470 -26.55 -9.40 13.54
C LEU A 470 -27.10 -10.70 12.94
N ALA A 471 -26.34 -11.79 12.99
CA ALA A 471 -26.73 -13.09 12.42
C ALA A 471 -27.79 -13.87 13.24
N GLN A 472 -28.23 -13.36 14.39
CA GLN A 472 -29.16 -14.06 15.29
C GLN A 472 -30.63 -13.56 15.24
N ILE A 473 -30.95 -12.61 14.35
CA ILE A 473 -32.32 -12.08 14.22
C ILE A 473 -33.11 -12.87 13.16
N PRO A 474 -34.23 -13.54 13.51
CA PRO A 474 -35.07 -14.23 12.52
C PRO A 474 -35.79 -13.24 11.60
N SER A 475 -35.89 -13.56 10.32
CA SER A 475 -36.64 -12.75 9.35
C SER A 475 -38.16 -12.95 9.46
N SER A 476 -38.91 -11.90 9.15
CA SER A 476 -40.36 -11.94 8.96
C SER A 476 -40.79 -11.07 7.78
N ASP A 477 -41.37 -11.67 6.75
CA ASP A 477 -42.12 -10.96 5.71
C ASP A 477 -43.34 -10.23 6.30
N ASP A 478 -43.68 -9.04 5.80
CA ASP A 478 -44.82 -8.90 4.87
C ASP A 478 -44.83 -7.53 4.14
N ARG A 479 -45.65 -7.47 3.08
CA ARG A 479 -45.93 -6.42 2.08
C ARG A 479 -46.09 -4.98 2.58
N SER A 480 -45.61 -4.03 1.78
CA SER A 480 -46.39 -3.28 0.74
C SER A 480 -45.88 -1.85 0.49
N SER A 481 -45.71 -1.50 -0.78
CA SER A 481 -45.28 -0.15 -1.20
C SER A 481 -46.46 0.71 -1.67
N PRO A 482 -46.58 1.98 -1.24
CA PRO A 482 -47.49 2.95 -1.86
C PRO A 482 -46.84 3.60 -3.08
N VAL A 483 -47.61 3.76 -4.16
CA VAL A 483 -47.20 4.53 -5.36
C VAL A 483 -47.44 6.02 -5.12
N ILE A 484 -46.44 6.86 -5.41
CA ILE A 484 -46.59 8.33 -5.40
C ILE A 484 -46.45 8.85 -6.85
N THR A 485 -47.41 9.68 -7.27
CA THR A 485 -47.55 10.13 -8.67
C THR A 485 -46.80 11.43 -8.94
N ILE A 486 -46.04 11.48 -10.04
CA ILE A 486 -45.32 12.69 -10.48
C ILE A 486 -46.24 13.56 -11.37
N PRO A 487 -46.37 14.88 -11.11
CA PRO A 487 -47.12 15.79 -11.97
C PRO A 487 -46.35 16.14 -13.27
N SER A 488 -47.07 16.36 -14.37
CA SER A 488 -46.48 16.38 -15.72
C SER A 488 -46.02 17.76 -16.22
N ARG A 489 -44.83 17.77 -16.86
CA ARG A 489 -44.37 18.67 -17.95
C ARG A 489 -45.20 19.95 -18.21
N THR A 490 -44.65 21.11 -17.83
CA THR A 490 -44.77 22.32 -18.66
C THR A 490 -43.87 22.21 -19.88
N ARG A 491 -44.35 22.62 -21.06
CA ARG A 491 -43.52 22.70 -22.27
C ARG A 491 -42.71 24.00 -22.28
N ILE A 492 -41.41 23.89 -22.49
CA ILE A 492 -40.56 24.97 -23.02
C ILE A 492 -40.19 24.60 -24.46
N ARG A 493 -39.73 25.57 -25.25
CA ARG A 493 -39.84 25.58 -26.72
C ARG A 493 -38.68 24.84 -27.41
N ASP A 494 -38.96 24.29 -28.57
CA ASP A 494 -37.94 23.88 -29.55
C ASP A 494 -37.18 25.12 -30.06
N ASP A 495 -36.01 25.40 -29.47
CA ASP A 495 -34.85 26.04 -30.16
C ASP A 495 -33.56 25.92 -29.31
N GLU A 496 -33.31 24.75 -28.70
CA GLU A 496 -32.07 24.53 -27.94
C GLU A 496 -30.88 24.31 -28.89
N GLN A 497 -30.05 25.35 -28.98
CA GLN A 497 -28.81 25.39 -29.73
C GLN A 497 -27.87 24.27 -29.26
N ARG A 498 -27.73 23.22 -30.07
CA ARG A 498 -26.95 22.00 -29.76
C ARG A 498 -25.51 22.37 -29.41
N CYS A 499 -25.17 22.29 -28.13
CA CYS A 499 -23.84 22.65 -27.62
C CYS A 499 -22.76 21.76 -28.25
N ASP A 500 -21.69 22.39 -28.72
CA ASP A 500 -20.46 21.70 -29.11
C ASP A 500 -19.60 21.49 -27.86
N LEU A 501 -19.42 20.23 -27.45
CA LEU A 501 -18.62 19.88 -26.27
C LEU A 501 -17.11 19.99 -26.51
N PHE A 502 -16.67 20.13 -27.77
CA PHE A 502 -15.27 19.96 -28.18
C PHE A 502 -14.54 21.27 -28.47
N THR A 503 -15.27 22.37 -28.72
CA THR A 503 -14.73 23.74 -28.78
C THR A 503 -14.98 24.45 -27.45
N GLY A 504 -13.96 25.13 -26.90
CA GLY A 504 -14.04 25.74 -25.58
C GLY A 504 -12.69 26.17 -25.02
N GLU A 505 -12.59 26.23 -23.69
CA GLU A 505 -11.35 26.55 -22.96
C GLU A 505 -11.25 25.84 -21.60
N TRP A 506 -10.04 25.73 -21.07
CA TRP A 506 -9.83 25.26 -19.70
C TRP A 506 -9.97 26.42 -18.71
N VAL A 507 -10.77 26.20 -17.66
CA VAL A 507 -10.97 27.16 -16.57
C VAL A 507 -10.59 26.55 -15.22
N PRO A 508 -10.10 27.34 -14.24
CA PRO A 508 -9.73 26.82 -12.93
C PRO A 508 -10.93 26.18 -12.21
N ASN A 509 -10.74 24.99 -11.66
CA ASN A 509 -11.72 24.28 -10.85
C ASN A 509 -11.22 24.10 -9.40
N LYS A 510 -11.96 24.66 -8.44
CA LYS A 510 -11.65 24.55 -7.00
C LYS A 510 -12.18 23.27 -6.35
N GLU A 511 -13.10 22.58 -7.03
CA GLU A 511 -13.73 21.34 -6.57
C GLU A 511 -12.94 20.08 -7.00
N ALA A 512 -11.85 20.28 -7.75
CA ALA A 512 -10.98 19.23 -8.27
C ALA A 512 -9.65 19.11 -7.47
N PRO A 513 -9.02 17.92 -7.42
CA PRO A 513 -9.46 16.69 -8.09
C PRO A 513 -10.53 15.92 -7.31
N TYR A 514 -11.35 15.15 -8.02
CA TYR A 514 -12.49 14.40 -7.47
C TYR A 514 -12.10 13.08 -6.77
N TYR A 515 -10.85 12.67 -6.94
CA TYR A 515 -10.18 11.56 -6.27
C TYR A 515 -8.70 11.92 -6.13
N THR A 516 -7.93 11.22 -5.31
CA THR A 516 -6.47 11.45 -5.19
C THR A 516 -5.68 10.26 -5.71
N ASN A 517 -4.36 10.43 -5.77
CA ASN A 517 -3.43 9.35 -6.03
C ASN A 517 -3.36 8.25 -4.93
N THR A 518 -4.15 8.40 -3.87
CA THR A 518 -4.29 7.43 -2.76
C THR A 518 -5.71 6.89 -2.61
N THR A 519 -6.77 7.57 -3.10
CA THR A 519 -8.15 7.04 -3.06
C THR A 519 -8.51 6.18 -4.27
N CYS A 520 -7.77 6.28 -5.38
CA CYS A 520 -7.98 5.40 -6.54
C CYS A 520 -6.95 4.27 -6.63
N TRP A 521 -7.45 3.04 -6.60
CA TRP A 521 -6.69 1.80 -6.75
C TRP A 521 -6.25 1.50 -8.19
N ALA A 522 -6.98 2.01 -9.19
CA ALA A 522 -6.76 1.68 -10.60
C ALA A 522 -5.58 2.45 -11.25
N ILE A 523 -4.96 3.41 -10.55
CA ILE A 523 -3.84 4.19 -11.11
C ILE A 523 -2.60 3.31 -11.25
N HIS A 524 -2.21 3.01 -12.49
CA HIS A 524 -0.92 2.39 -12.77
C HIS A 524 0.23 3.37 -12.49
N GLU A 525 1.31 2.87 -11.88
CA GLU A 525 2.41 3.64 -11.29
C GLU A 525 2.91 4.79 -12.17
N ARG A 526 3.14 4.56 -13.46
CA ARG A 526 3.70 5.57 -14.38
C ARG A 526 2.78 6.78 -14.63
N GLN A 527 1.49 6.64 -14.35
CA GLN A 527 0.50 7.72 -14.38
C GLN A 527 0.24 8.32 -12.99
N ASN A 528 0.80 7.74 -11.93
CA ASN A 528 0.77 8.26 -10.57
C ASN A 528 1.84 9.35 -10.37
N CYS A 529 1.66 10.51 -11.01
CA CYS A 529 2.63 11.61 -10.97
C CYS A 529 2.96 12.08 -9.54
N MET A 530 2.00 11.92 -8.62
CA MET A 530 2.16 12.29 -7.22
C MET A 530 2.96 11.28 -6.40
N MET A 531 3.05 10.00 -6.81
CA MET A 531 3.90 8.96 -6.21
C MET A 531 5.37 9.30 -6.39
N PHE A 532 5.80 9.63 -7.61
CA PHE A 532 7.19 9.99 -7.92
C PHE A 532 7.53 11.48 -7.65
N GLY A 533 6.77 12.12 -6.76
CA GLY A 533 7.15 13.41 -6.18
C GLY A 533 6.95 14.62 -7.08
N ARG A 534 6.00 14.61 -8.03
CA ARG A 534 5.63 15.84 -8.76
C ARG A 534 5.24 16.96 -7.78
N PRO A 535 5.89 18.14 -7.82
CA PRO A 535 5.71 19.18 -6.80
C PRO A 535 4.57 20.16 -7.13
N ASP A 536 4.29 20.37 -8.42
CA ASP A 536 3.22 21.22 -8.89
C ASP A 536 1.91 20.42 -8.97
N THR A 537 0.84 20.99 -8.42
CA THR A 537 -0.46 20.29 -8.25
C THR A 537 -1.62 20.99 -8.96
N GLU A 538 -1.42 22.22 -9.43
CA GLU A 538 -2.48 23.02 -10.07
C GLU A 538 -2.93 22.44 -11.41
N PHE A 539 -2.18 21.52 -12.04
CA PHE A 539 -2.64 20.79 -13.23
C PHE A 539 -3.90 19.94 -12.95
N MET A 540 -4.11 19.51 -11.70
CA MET A 540 -5.32 18.79 -11.27
C MET A 540 -6.54 19.72 -11.08
N ARG A 541 -6.35 21.04 -11.17
CA ARG A 541 -7.32 22.08 -10.78
C ARG A 541 -7.87 22.85 -11.97
N TRP A 542 -8.10 22.14 -13.08
CA TRP A 542 -8.68 22.68 -14.30
C TRP A 542 -9.83 21.80 -14.76
N ARG A 543 -10.93 22.42 -15.20
CA ARG A 543 -12.03 21.75 -15.92
C ARG A 543 -12.15 22.32 -17.32
N TRP A 544 -12.59 21.51 -18.26
CA TRP A 544 -12.99 22.01 -19.58
C TRP A 544 -14.33 22.76 -19.48
N LYS A 545 -14.43 23.86 -20.23
CA LYS A 545 -15.65 24.61 -20.42
C LYS A 545 -15.92 24.76 -21.92
N PRO A 546 -16.96 24.09 -22.44
CA PRO A 546 -17.41 24.27 -23.82
C PRO A 546 -17.88 25.69 -24.14
N ASP A 547 -17.87 26.05 -25.42
CA ASP A 547 -18.46 27.29 -25.90
C ASP A 547 -20.00 27.15 -26.00
N GLY A 548 -20.72 27.98 -25.24
CA GLY A 548 -22.18 28.07 -25.31
C GLY A 548 -22.95 27.18 -24.32
N CYS A 549 -22.31 26.26 -23.60
CA CYS A 549 -22.91 25.58 -22.45
C CYS A 549 -21.89 25.23 -21.36
N ASP A 550 -22.37 24.91 -20.17
CA ASP A 550 -21.54 24.34 -19.10
C ASP A 550 -21.57 22.81 -19.17
N LEU A 551 -20.39 22.19 -19.20
CA LEU A 551 -20.22 20.74 -19.07
C LEU A 551 -20.42 20.33 -17.59
N PRO A 552 -21.38 19.46 -17.25
CA PRO A 552 -21.53 18.95 -15.88
C PRO A 552 -20.29 18.18 -15.41
N ILE A 553 -20.07 18.16 -14.10
CA ILE A 553 -19.05 17.30 -13.47
C ILE A 553 -19.56 15.85 -13.51
N PHE A 554 -18.67 14.89 -13.75
CA PHE A 554 -18.98 13.47 -13.73
C PHE A 554 -19.61 13.01 -12.41
N ASP A 555 -20.89 12.62 -12.48
CA ASP A 555 -21.61 11.95 -11.42
C ASP A 555 -21.49 10.41 -11.60
N PRO A 556 -20.77 9.71 -10.69
CA PRO A 556 -20.60 8.27 -10.79
C PRO A 556 -21.88 7.47 -10.52
N GLN A 557 -22.81 7.98 -9.71
CA GLN A 557 -24.10 7.33 -9.49
C GLN A 557 -24.96 7.45 -10.76
N GLU A 558 -25.04 8.63 -11.35
CA GLU A 558 -25.79 8.84 -12.61
C GLU A 558 -25.21 7.99 -13.74
N PHE A 559 -23.88 7.87 -13.84
CA PHE A 559 -23.23 6.97 -14.80
C PHE A 559 -23.63 5.52 -14.56
N LEU A 560 -23.47 5.01 -13.32
CA LEU A 560 -23.77 3.61 -12.99
C LEU A 560 -25.25 3.25 -13.18
N GLU A 561 -26.19 4.15 -12.84
CA GLU A 561 -27.61 3.97 -13.17
C GLU A 561 -27.86 3.97 -14.68
N MET A 562 -27.15 4.80 -15.46
CA MET A 562 -27.27 4.83 -16.91
C MET A 562 -26.72 3.56 -17.59
N VAL A 563 -25.69 2.93 -17.03
CA VAL A 563 -25.11 1.67 -17.52
C VAL A 563 -25.64 0.42 -16.80
N ARG A 564 -26.62 0.56 -15.91
CA ARG A 564 -27.26 -0.55 -15.19
C ARG A 564 -27.79 -1.62 -16.17
N GLY A 565 -27.38 -2.87 -15.98
CA GLY A 565 -27.81 -4.02 -16.77
C GLY A 565 -27.16 -4.15 -18.15
N LYS A 566 -25.97 -3.57 -18.37
CA LYS A 566 -25.30 -3.42 -19.68
C LYS A 566 -23.82 -3.73 -19.62
N ALA A 567 -23.15 -3.72 -20.77
CA ALA A 567 -21.69 -3.83 -20.86
C ALA A 567 -21.05 -2.69 -21.66
N MET A 568 -19.86 -2.24 -21.23
CA MET A 568 -19.06 -1.21 -21.89
C MET A 568 -17.64 -1.70 -22.15
N GLY A 569 -17.19 -1.61 -23.40
CA GLY A 569 -15.84 -1.98 -23.81
C GLY A 569 -14.98 -0.80 -24.22
N PHE A 570 -13.76 -0.72 -23.68
CA PHE A 570 -12.69 0.16 -24.14
C PHE A 570 -11.66 -0.67 -24.90
N VAL A 571 -11.46 -0.36 -26.18
CA VAL A 571 -10.46 -1.02 -27.04
C VAL A 571 -9.40 0.00 -27.44
N GLY A 572 -8.14 -0.39 -27.37
CA GLY A 572 -7.07 0.40 -27.99
C GLY A 572 -5.73 0.33 -27.27
N ASP A 573 -5.09 1.50 -27.25
CA ASP A 573 -3.74 1.76 -26.77
C ASP A 573 -3.64 2.02 -25.25
N SER A 574 -2.46 2.43 -24.80
CA SER A 574 -2.18 2.74 -23.40
C SER A 574 -2.90 4.00 -22.90
N ILE A 575 -3.33 4.90 -23.79
CA ILE A 575 -4.20 6.03 -23.45
C ILE A 575 -5.67 5.57 -23.35
N SER A 576 -6.07 4.50 -24.06
CA SER A 576 -7.34 3.79 -23.80
C SER A 576 -7.35 3.22 -22.38
N ARG A 577 -6.31 2.45 -22.00
CA ARG A 577 -6.10 2.00 -20.61
C ARG A 577 -6.08 3.18 -19.61
N ASN A 578 -5.39 4.29 -19.91
CA ASN A 578 -5.31 5.48 -19.05
C ASN A 578 -6.68 6.11 -18.75
N GLN A 579 -7.61 6.08 -19.72
CA GLN A 579 -8.98 6.58 -19.53
C GLN A 579 -9.85 5.59 -18.75
N VAL A 580 -9.70 4.28 -18.97
CA VAL A 580 -10.36 3.23 -18.16
C VAL A 580 -9.99 3.39 -16.69
N GLN A 581 -8.71 3.63 -16.40
CA GLN A 581 -8.22 3.86 -15.03
C GLN A 581 -8.89 5.09 -14.40
N SER A 582 -8.93 6.23 -15.10
CA SER A 582 -9.70 7.42 -14.67
C SER A 582 -11.18 7.11 -14.41
N LEU A 583 -11.83 6.35 -15.30
CA LEU A 583 -13.23 5.99 -15.13
C LEU A 583 -13.42 5.14 -13.87
N MET A 584 -12.59 4.11 -13.67
CA MET A 584 -12.59 3.28 -12.46
C MET A 584 -12.30 4.11 -11.19
N CYS A 585 -11.42 5.11 -11.25
CA CYS A 585 -11.20 6.05 -10.15
C CYS A 585 -12.45 6.86 -9.79
N LEU A 586 -13.20 7.32 -10.78
CA LEU A 586 -14.44 8.08 -10.59
C LEU A 586 -15.56 7.17 -10.07
N LEU A 587 -15.70 5.96 -10.61
CA LEU A 587 -16.73 4.98 -10.23
C LEU A 587 -16.50 4.36 -8.85
N SER A 588 -15.24 4.22 -8.40
CA SER A 588 -14.89 3.74 -7.05
C SER A 588 -15.35 4.68 -5.92
N ARG A 589 -15.88 5.87 -6.25
CA ARG A 589 -16.59 6.75 -5.31
C ARG A 589 -18.01 6.26 -4.95
N VAL A 590 -18.49 5.21 -5.60
CA VAL A 590 -19.82 4.59 -5.39
C VAL A 590 -19.69 3.08 -5.23
N GLU A 591 -18.98 2.40 -6.12
CA GLU A 591 -18.77 0.95 -6.04
C GLU A 591 -17.39 0.55 -6.58
N TYR A 592 -16.70 -0.34 -5.86
CA TYR A 592 -15.48 -1.00 -6.33
C TYR A 592 -15.89 -2.30 -7.05
N PRO A 593 -15.49 -2.52 -8.31
CA PRO A 593 -15.93 -3.67 -9.08
C PRO A 593 -15.08 -4.93 -8.83
N GLU A 594 -15.67 -6.09 -9.06
CA GLU A 594 -15.00 -7.40 -8.99
C GLU A 594 -14.26 -7.68 -10.32
N ASP A 595 -12.98 -8.07 -10.29
CA ASP A 595 -12.26 -8.55 -11.49
C ASP A 595 -12.73 -9.97 -11.83
N ILE A 596 -13.51 -10.10 -12.91
CA ILE A 596 -14.09 -11.36 -13.39
C ILE A 596 -13.37 -11.92 -14.62
N SER A 597 -12.13 -11.49 -14.85
CA SER A 597 -11.35 -11.86 -16.04
C SER A 597 -11.03 -13.35 -16.09
N SER A 598 -11.30 -13.99 -17.23
CA SER A 598 -11.01 -15.41 -17.46
C SER A 598 -9.52 -15.75 -17.62
N SER A 599 -8.63 -14.76 -17.57
CA SER A 599 -7.19 -14.88 -17.80
C SER A 599 -6.40 -14.07 -16.77
N PRO A 600 -5.22 -14.54 -16.31
CA PRO A 600 -4.28 -13.74 -15.54
C PRO A 600 -3.52 -12.70 -16.39
N ASP A 601 -3.71 -12.68 -17.71
CA ASP A 601 -3.12 -11.68 -18.61
C ASP A 601 -3.65 -10.27 -18.27
N THR A 602 -2.83 -9.26 -18.51
CA THR A 602 -3.20 -7.84 -18.44
C THR A 602 -3.77 -7.30 -19.75
N ASP A 603 -3.55 -8.00 -20.88
CA ASP A 603 -4.00 -7.56 -22.21
C ASP A 603 -5.54 -7.62 -22.37
N PHE A 604 -6.25 -8.46 -21.61
CA PHE A 604 -7.72 -8.43 -21.54
C PHE A 604 -8.21 -8.47 -20.09
N LYS A 605 -8.99 -7.46 -19.69
CA LYS A 605 -9.58 -7.36 -18.34
C LYS A 605 -11.06 -7.03 -18.39
N VAL A 606 -11.82 -7.63 -17.47
CA VAL A 606 -13.27 -7.43 -17.32
C VAL A 606 -13.60 -7.26 -15.83
N TRP A 607 -14.28 -6.16 -15.51
CA TRP A 607 -14.69 -5.82 -14.15
C TRP A 607 -16.22 -5.75 -14.05
N ASN A 608 -16.80 -6.26 -12.98
CA ASN A 608 -18.24 -6.29 -12.73
C ASN A 608 -18.62 -5.37 -11.57
N TYR A 609 -19.51 -4.41 -11.82
CA TYR A 609 -20.18 -3.60 -10.81
C TYR A 609 -21.50 -4.32 -10.46
N THR A 610 -21.39 -5.27 -9.53
CA THR A 610 -22.42 -6.23 -9.14
C THR A 610 -23.74 -5.58 -8.71
N SER A 611 -23.75 -4.44 -8.00
CA SER A 611 -25.02 -3.79 -7.61
C SER A 611 -25.77 -3.15 -8.80
N TYR A 612 -25.08 -2.98 -9.93
CA TYR A 612 -25.61 -2.39 -11.16
C TYR A 612 -25.77 -3.43 -12.28
N ASN A 613 -25.25 -4.65 -12.12
CA ASN A 613 -25.12 -5.64 -13.19
C ASN A 613 -24.51 -5.00 -14.44
N PHE A 614 -23.38 -4.30 -14.25
CA PHE A 614 -22.66 -3.55 -15.28
C PHE A 614 -21.24 -4.09 -15.44
N THR A 615 -20.85 -4.52 -16.65
CA THR A 615 -19.47 -4.96 -16.93
C THR A 615 -18.66 -3.92 -17.71
N LEU A 616 -17.45 -3.66 -17.24
CA LEU A 616 -16.46 -2.78 -17.86
C LEU A 616 -15.30 -3.62 -18.40
N HIS A 617 -15.11 -3.63 -19.71
CA HIS A 617 -14.09 -4.41 -20.41
C HIS A 617 -12.97 -3.48 -20.88
N ALA A 618 -11.70 -3.82 -20.60
CA ALA A 618 -10.52 -3.21 -21.21
C ALA A 618 -9.81 -4.23 -22.10
N MET A 619 -9.65 -3.87 -23.37
CA MET A 619 -9.18 -4.75 -24.43
C MET A 619 -7.94 -4.13 -25.11
N TRP A 620 -6.78 -4.73 -24.89
CA TRP A 620 -5.51 -4.26 -25.45
C TRP A 620 -5.38 -4.65 -26.91
N SER A 621 -5.77 -3.73 -27.79
CA SER A 621 -5.47 -3.80 -29.21
C SER A 621 -4.93 -2.44 -29.65
N PRO A 622 -3.66 -2.11 -29.36
CA PRO A 622 -3.11 -0.75 -29.50
C PRO A 622 -3.10 -0.22 -30.93
N LEU A 623 -3.40 -1.09 -31.90
CA LEU A 623 -3.47 -0.79 -33.32
C LEU A 623 -4.81 -1.23 -33.93
N LEU A 624 -5.73 -1.83 -33.16
CA LEU A 624 -7.07 -2.35 -33.51
C LEU A 624 -7.16 -3.45 -34.59
N VAL A 625 -6.13 -3.57 -35.44
CA VAL A 625 -5.97 -4.66 -36.43
C VAL A 625 -5.11 -5.78 -35.88
N LYS A 626 -5.30 -6.98 -36.46
CA LYS A 626 -4.51 -8.17 -36.18
C LYS A 626 -3.01 -7.85 -36.30
N SER A 627 -2.23 -8.28 -35.32
CA SER A 627 -0.78 -8.07 -35.31
C SER A 627 -0.03 -9.23 -34.67
N THR A 628 1.25 -9.38 -35.01
CA THR A 628 2.15 -10.32 -34.32
C THR A 628 3.21 -9.55 -33.54
N LYS A 629 3.35 -9.87 -32.24
CA LYS A 629 4.50 -9.47 -31.40
C LYS A 629 5.81 -9.97 -32.08
N PRO A 630 6.96 -9.28 -31.95
CA PRO A 630 8.20 -9.70 -32.60
C PRO A 630 8.70 -11.07 -32.09
N ASP A 631 9.45 -11.79 -32.92
CA ASP A 631 9.89 -13.17 -32.63
C ASP A 631 11.16 -13.15 -31.76
N PRO A 632 11.11 -13.62 -30.49
CA PRO A 632 12.27 -13.56 -29.59
C PRO A 632 13.40 -14.55 -29.98
N THR A 633 13.18 -15.42 -30.96
CA THR A 633 14.19 -16.39 -31.45
C THR A 633 14.90 -15.92 -32.73
N ASP A 634 14.35 -14.95 -33.46
CA ASP A 634 15.02 -14.31 -34.60
C ASP A 634 15.59 -12.94 -34.19
N PRO A 635 16.93 -12.79 -34.05
CA PRO A 635 17.56 -11.52 -33.68
C PRO A 635 17.45 -10.40 -34.74
N LYS A 636 16.74 -10.63 -35.86
CA LYS A 636 16.33 -9.59 -36.82
C LYS A 636 14.88 -9.14 -36.64
N SER A 637 14.11 -9.82 -35.81
CA SER A 637 12.68 -9.59 -35.60
C SER A 637 12.45 -8.48 -34.58
N ASN A 638 12.59 -7.23 -35.03
CA ASN A 638 12.41 -6.02 -34.20
C ASN A 638 11.11 -5.24 -34.50
N PHE A 639 10.21 -5.80 -35.31
CA PHE A 639 9.04 -5.10 -35.84
C PHE A 639 7.74 -5.89 -35.63
N PHE A 640 6.70 -5.20 -35.19
CA PHE A 640 5.33 -5.70 -35.27
C PHE A 640 4.91 -5.85 -36.74
N ARG A 641 4.30 -6.97 -37.10
CA ARG A 641 3.64 -7.15 -38.41
C ARG A 641 2.17 -6.79 -38.24
N LEU A 642 1.66 -5.88 -39.08
CA LEU A 642 0.28 -5.40 -39.04
C LEU A 642 -0.47 -5.84 -40.29
N TYR A 643 -1.62 -6.48 -40.10
CA TYR A 643 -2.46 -6.98 -41.17
C TYR A 643 -3.53 -5.92 -41.45
N LEU A 644 -3.20 -4.94 -42.31
CA LEU A 644 -4.02 -3.74 -42.57
C LEU A 644 -5.31 -4.02 -43.37
N ASP A 645 -5.67 -5.30 -43.50
CA ASP A 645 -6.85 -5.88 -44.11
C ASP A 645 -7.61 -6.84 -43.16
N GLU A 646 -7.03 -7.19 -42.01
CA GLU A 646 -7.63 -8.06 -40.99
C GLU A 646 -7.81 -7.32 -39.64
N TYR A 647 -9.05 -7.17 -39.17
CA TYR A 647 -9.30 -6.70 -37.80
C TYR A 647 -8.81 -7.73 -36.77
N ASP A 648 -8.49 -7.26 -35.57
CA ASP A 648 -8.10 -8.14 -34.47
C ASP A 648 -9.32 -8.90 -33.92
N THR A 649 -9.22 -10.22 -33.88
CA THR A 649 -10.32 -11.12 -33.52
C THR A 649 -10.54 -11.24 -32.02
N GLU A 650 -9.55 -10.89 -31.19
CA GLU A 650 -9.64 -11.05 -29.73
C GLU A 650 -10.59 -10.03 -29.08
N TRP A 651 -10.67 -8.79 -29.63
CA TRP A 651 -11.67 -7.81 -29.21
C TRP A 651 -12.95 -7.85 -30.03
N THR A 652 -12.88 -8.07 -31.36
CA THR A 652 -14.09 -8.03 -32.20
C THR A 652 -15.06 -9.18 -31.93
N SER A 653 -14.57 -10.32 -31.43
CA SER A 653 -15.42 -11.45 -30.99
C SER A 653 -16.29 -11.14 -29.76
N GLN A 654 -16.00 -10.06 -29.04
CA GLN A 654 -16.78 -9.62 -27.87
C GLN A 654 -17.91 -8.63 -28.24
N LEU A 655 -18.03 -8.19 -29.50
CA LEU A 655 -18.93 -7.10 -29.91
C LEU A 655 -20.42 -7.39 -29.69
N ASP A 656 -20.87 -8.64 -29.86
CA ASP A 656 -22.27 -9.04 -29.58
C ASP A 656 -22.62 -9.07 -28.07
N HIS A 657 -21.65 -8.80 -27.19
CA HIS A 657 -21.84 -8.75 -25.73
C HIS A 657 -21.76 -7.32 -25.16
N LEU A 658 -21.64 -6.27 -25.98
CA LEU A 658 -21.43 -4.88 -25.54
C LEU A 658 -22.58 -3.96 -25.96
N ASP A 659 -22.99 -3.05 -25.07
CA ASP A 659 -23.94 -1.97 -25.37
C ASP A 659 -23.23 -0.67 -25.77
N TYR A 660 -22.06 -0.44 -25.17
CA TYR A 660 -21.21 0.73 -25.38
C TYR A 660 -19.81 0.30 -25.78
N LEU A 661 -19.21 1.01 -26.74
CA LEU A 661 -17.86 0.73 -27.23
C LEU A 661 -17.09 2.04 -27.38
N ILE A 662 -15.92 2.15 -26.76
CA ILE A 662 -14.99 3.26 -26.94
C ILE A 662 -13.75 2.70 -27.63
N ILE A 663 -13.44 3.18 -28.83
CA ILE A 663 -12.20 2.82 -29.55
C ILE A 663 -11.23 4.00 -29.62
N SER A 664 -9.93 3.71 -29.58
CA SER A 664 -8.86 4.64 -29.94
C SER A 664 -7.70 3.93 -30.63
N SER A 665 -7.04 4.60 -31.57
CA SER A 665 -5.81 4.11 -32.20
C SER A 665 -4.95 5.26 -32.70
N GLY A 666 -3.67 5.24 -32.36
CA GLY A 666 -2.67 6.15 -32.94
C GLY A 666 -2.30 5.82 -34.40
N HIS A 667 -2.72 4.68 -34.95
CA HIS A 667 -2.31 4.23 -36.29
C HIS A 667 -3.45 4.30 -37.31
N TRP A 668 -3.60 5.47 -37.93
CA TRP A 668 -4.67 5.83 -38.87
C TRP A 668 -5.05 4.77 -39.92
N LYS A 669 -4.07 4.11 -40.57
CA LYS A 669 -4.36 3.08 -41.60
C LYS A 669 -5.13 1.86 -41.09
N ALA A 670 -5.10 1.59 -39.79
CA ALA A 670 -5.77 0.45 -39.18
C ALA A 670 -7.21 0.77 -38.72
N LEU A 671 -7.51 2.04 -38.46
CA LEU A 671 -8.81 2.49 -37.98
C LEU A 671 -9.94 2.12 -38.96
N ARG A 672 -9.72 2.26 -40.27
CA ARG A 672 -10.72 1.97 -41.32
C ARG A 672 -11.26 0.53 -41.26
N ILE A 673 -10.39 -0.47 -41.10
CA ILE A 673 -10.80 -1.89 -41.01
C ILE A 673 -11.54 -2.16 -39.69
N SER A 674 -11.17 -1.45 -38.62
CA SER A 674 -11.79 -1.57 -37.31
C SER A 674 -13.18 -0.92 -37.28
N LEU A 675 -13.35 0.25 -37.91
CA LEU A 675 -14.65 0.88 -38.13
C LEU A 675 -15.54 0.00 -39.03
N LYS A 676 -14.98 -0.63 -40.07
CA LYS A 676 -15.71 -1.63 -40.87
C LYS A 676 -16.20 -2.80 -40.00
N ALA A 677 -15.35 -3.35 -39.12
CA ALA A 677 -15.74 -4.44 -38.22
C ALA A 677 -16.91 -4.05 -37.29
N ILE A 678 -16.93 -2.80 -36.81
CA ILE A 678 -18.03 -2.25 -36.00
C ILE A 678 -19.29 -2.06 -36.85
N LEU A 679 -19.18 -1.51 -38.06
CA LEU A 679 -20.28 -1.37 -39.02
C LEU A 679 -20.89 -2.72 -39.44
N GLU A 680 -20.13 -3.81 -39.38
CA GLU A 680 -20.59 -5.16 -39.73
C GLU A 680 -21.19 -5.91 -38.55
N ASN A 681 -20.62 -5.79 -37.34
CA ASN A 681 -20.91 -6.69 -36.22
C ASN A 681 -21.50 -6.02 -34.95
N PHE A 682 -21.34 -4.71 -34.75
CA PHE A 682 -21.75 -4.05 -33.50
C PHE A 682 -23.18 -3.47 -33.54
N LYS A 683 -23.89 -3.53 -32.41
CA LYS A 683 -25.28 -3.04 -32.25
C LYS A 683 -25.45 -2.28 -30.93
N GLY A 684 -24.87 -1.09 -30.86
CA GLY A 684 -24.92 -0.25 -29.66
C GLY A 684 -24.52 1.19 -29.94
N LEU A 685 -24.01 1.89 -28.93
CA LEU A 685 -23.43 3.22 -29.06
C LEU A 685 -21.90 3.13 -29.04
N ALA A 686 -21.27 3.33 -30.20
CA ALA A 686 -19.82 3.34 -30.35
C ALA A 686 -19.27 4.77 -30.48
N PHE A 687 -18.17 5.01 -29.77
CA PHE A 687 -17.40 6.25 -29.77
C PHE A 687 -16.05 6.00 -30.41
N LEU A 688 -15.67 6.81 -31.40
CA LEU A 688 -14.25 7.02 -31.67
C LEU A 688 -13.77 8.15 -30.78
N ARG A 689 -12.86 7.86 -29.86
CA ARG A 689 -12.05 8.90 -29.23
C ARG A 689 -10.95 9.30 -30.19
N SER A 690 -10.84 10.60 -30.45
CA SER A 690 -9.76 11.15 -31.27
C SER A 690 -8.38 10.99 -30.62
N PHE A 691 -7.35 11.37 -31.38
CA PHE A 691 -5.95 11.30 -31.00
C PHE A 691 -5.65 12.12 -29.73
N SER A 692 -4.78 11.58 -28.89
CA SER A 692 -4.25 12.23 -27.69
C SER A 692 -2.89 12.86 -28.02
N PRO A 693 -2.75 14.19 -27.99
CA PRO A 693 -1.47 14.85 -28.23
C PRO A 693 -0.36 14.46 -27.23
N GLN A 694 0.87 14.67 -27.67
CA GLN A 694 2.11 14.54 -26.90
C GLN A 694 2.82 15.90 -26.84
N HIS A 695 3.46 16.24 -25.72
CA HIS A 695 4.04 17.58 -25.51
C HIS A 695 5.55 17.54 -25.22
N PHE A 696 6.35 17.03 -26.17
CA PHE A 696 7.81 17.06 -26.05
C PHE A 696 8.39 18.43 -26.44
N GLU A 697 8.91 19.16 -25.46
CA GLU A 697 9.73 20.35 -25.61
C GLU A 697 11.23 19.97 -25.64
N GLY A 698 12.07 20.77 -26.31
CA GLY A 698 13.54 20.61 -26.31
C GLY A 698 14.11 19.40 -27.07
N GLY A 699 13.28 18.47 -27.54
CA GLY A 699 13.70 17.29 -28.29
C GLY A 699 12.53 16.44 -28.78
N LEU A 700 12.82 15.30 -29.41
CA LEU A 700 11.83 14.26 -29.71
C LEU A 700 11.63 13.34 -28.50
N TRP A 701 10.74 12.35 -28.59
CA TRP A 701 10.45 11.38 -27.52
C TRP A 701 11.66 10.69 -26.87
N ASN A 702 12.80 10.64 -27.56
CA ASN A 702 14.06 10.05 -27.09
C ASN A 702 15.02 11.05 -26.40
N GLY A 703 14.60 12.29 -26.13
CA GLY A 703 15.43 13.30 -25.46
C GLY A 703 14.76 14.62 -25.04
N GLY A 704 13.51 14.85 -25.40
CA GLY A 704 12.71 16.00 -24.94
C GLY A 704 12.09 15.81 -23.55
N ASP A 705 11.40 16.84 -23.06
CA ASP A 705 10.76 16.90 -21.74
C ASP A 705 9.43 17.68 -21.82
N CYS A 706 8.58 17.59 -20.80
CA CYS A 706 7.30 18.28 -20.68
C CYS A 706 7.27 19.06 -19.35
N VAL A 707 8.11 20.10 -19.28
CA VAL A 707 8.38 20.85 -18.05
C VAL A 707 7.33 21.93 -17.72
N ARG A 708 6.38 22.19 -18.62
CA ARG A 708 5.39 23.25 -18.49
C ARG A 708 4.32 22.89 -17.45
N THR A 709 4.11 23.76 -16.46
CA THR A 709 3.24 23.50 -15.30
C THR A 709 1.88 24.24 -15.35
N GLN A 710 1.53 24.80 -16.50
CA GLN A 710 0.28 25.51 -16.75
C GLN A 710 -0.26 25.19 -18.17
N PRO A 711 -1.58 25.15 -18.38
CA PRO A 711 -2.17 24.91 -19.69
C PRO A 711 -1.77 26.00 -20.71
N TYR A 712 -1.94 25.70 -21.98
CA TYR A 712 -1.99 26.72 -23.03
C TYR A 712 -3.32 27.47 -22.98
N ARG A 713 -3.29 28.78 -23.22
CA ARG A 713 -4.51 29.55 -23.47
C ARG A 713 -5.10 29.18 -24.83
N ARG A 714 -6.39 29.46 -25.02
CA ARG A 714 -7.06 29.40 -26.32
C ARG A 714 -6.23 30.18 -27.36
N ASN A 715 -5.90 29.53 -28.47
CA ASN A 715 -5.05 30.04 -29.56
C ASN A 715 -3.56 30.29 -29.22
N GLU A 716 -3.05 29.84 -28.06
CA GLU A 716 -1.59 29.87 -27.76
C GLU A 716 -0.85 28.70 -28.44
N THR A 717 -1.56 27.64 -28.83
CA THR A 717 -1.09 26.53 -29.65
C THR A 717 -2.21 26.00 -30.56
N ILE A 718 -1.84 25.29 -31.63
CA ILE A 718 -2.72 24.55 -32.56
C ILE A 718 -2.06 23.19 -32.88
N PRO A 719 -2.82 22.17 -33.32
CA PRO A 719 -2.23 20.89 -33.69
C PRO A 719 -1.41 21.07 -34.97
N GLU A 720 -0.19 20.54 -35.02
CA GLU A 720 0.70 20.68 -36.17
C GLU A 720 1.36 19.35 -36.60
N GLY A 721 2.12 19.39 -37.69
CA GLY A 721 3.14 18.39 -38.02
C GLY A 721 2.62 17.00 -38.40
N ALA A 722 2.69 16.07 -37.44
CA ALA A 722 2.25 14.68 -37.58
C ALA A 722 0.94 14.45 -36.83
N ASP A 723 0.81 14.99 -35.62
CA ASP A 723 -0.33 14.89 -34.73
C ASP A 723 -1.62 15.43 -35.39
N LEU A 724 -1.54 16.60 -36.06
CA LEU A 724 -2.64 17.13 -36.89
C LEU A 724 -3.07 16.14 -37.98
N LYS A 725 -2.12 15.48 -38.66
CA LYS A 725 -2.44 14.54 -39.74
C LYS A 725 -3.08 13.26 -39.24
N VAL A 726 -2.72 12.80 -38.04
CA VAL A 726 -3.41 11.66 -37.40
C VAL A 726 -4.85 12.05 -37.05
N HIS A 727 -5.05 13.26 -36.50
CA HIS A 727 -6.38 13.81 -36.21
C HIS A 727 -7.25 13.98 -37.46
N ASP A 728 -6.76 14.67 -38.49
CA ASP A 728 -7.46 14.88 -39.77
C ASP A 728 -7.93 13.56 -40.39
N ILE A 729 -7.06 12.55 -40.45
CA ILE A 729 -7.39 11.24 -41.05
C ILE A 729 -8.34 10.43 -40.17
N GLN A 730 -8.23 10.51 -38.83
CA GLN A 730 -9.22 9.93 -37.94
C GLN A 730 -10.62 10.54 -38.16
N LEU A 731 -10.69 11.87 -38.34
CA LEU A 731 -11.92 12.58 -38.66
C LEU A 731 -12.46 12.21 -40.04
N GLU A 732 -11.60 12.03 -41.05
CA GLU A 732 -12.00 11.61 -42.40
C GLU A 732 -12.58 10.19 -42.41
N GLU A 733 -11.83 9.19 -41.92
CA GLU A 733 -12.26 7.78 -41.88
C GLU A 733 -13.47 7.59 -40.95
N PHE A 734 -13.58 8.38 -39.88
CA PHE A 734 -14.78 8.40 -39.04
C PHE A 734 -15.99 8.98 -39.77
N ARG A 735 -15.88 10.16 -40.40
CA ARG A 735 -17.02 10.80 -41.11
C ARG A 735 -17.52 9.93 -42.26
N ALA A 736 -16.62 9.28 -43.00
CA ALA A 736 -16.99 8.28 -43.99
C ALA A 736 -17.77 7.11 -43.38
N SER A 737 -17.31 6.60 -42.23
CA SER A 737 -17.96 5.51 -41.50
C SER A 737 -19.28 5.93 -40.82
N GLU A 738 -19.43 7.18 -40.38
CA GLU A 738 -20.63 7.71 -39.74
C GLU A 738 -21.82 7.74 -40.72
N GLU A 739 -21.57 8.11 -41.99
CA GLU A 739 -22.59 8.07 -43.04
C GLU A 739 -23.05 6.65 -43.37
N ASP A 740 -22.18 5.63 -43.28
CA ASP A 740 -22.60 4.23 -43.39
C ASP A 740 -23.24 3.71 -42.10
N GLY A 741 -22.82 4.19 -40.93
CA GLY A 741 -23.42 3.90 -39.62
C GLY A 741 -24.87 4.36 -39.54
N LYS A 742 -25.20 5.54 -40.09
CA LYS A 742 -26.58 6.06 -40.21
C LYS A 742 -27.51 5.14 -41.03
N LYS A 743 -26.96 4.23 -41.83
CA LYS A 743 -27.70 3.23 -42.62
C LYS A 743 -27.88 1.89 -41.89
N LYS A 744 -27.24 1.69 -40.73
CA LYS A 744 -27.22 0.44 -39.96
C LYS A 744 -28.22 0.52 -38.81
N ASN A 745 -29.27 -0.30 -38.85
CA ASN A 745 -30.25 -0.34 -37.76
C ASN A 745 -29.62 -0.88 -36.46
N GLY A 746 -29.84 -0.18 -35.34
CA GLY A 746 -29.30 -0.55 -34.03
C GLY A 746 -27.87 -0.08 -33.74
N LEU A 747 -27.20 0.61 -34.68
CA LEU A 747 -25.88 1.19 -34.47
C LEU A 747 -25.95 2.72 -34.37
N ARG A 748 -25.27 3.31 -33.38
CA ARG A 748 -24.95 4.74 -33.33
C ARG A 748 -23.44 4.91 -33.25
N LEU A 749 -22.87 5.63 -34.21
CA LEU A 749 -21.48 6.10 -34.13
C LEU A 749 -21.47 7.55 -33.63
N LYS A 750 -20.51 7.91 -32.77
CA LYS A 750 -20.21 9.31 -32.38
C LYS A 750 -18.70 9.56 -32.38
N LEU A 751 -18.30 10.74 -32.84
CA LEU A 751 -16.95 11.25 -32.65
C LEU A 751 -16.86 11.96 -31.29
N MET A 752 -15.86 11.57 -30.49
CA MET A 752 -15.49 12.22 -29.24
C MET A 752 -14.15 12.94 -29.50
N ASP A 753 -14.23 14.19 -29.99
CA ASP A 753 -13.06 14.95 -30.44
C ASP A 753 -12.38 15.68 -29.28
N MET A 754 -11.45 15.00 -28.65
CA MET A 754 -10.71 15.48 -27.48
C MET A 754 -9.41 16.21 -27.85
N THR A 755 -9.01 16.17 -29.13
CA THR A 755 -7.63 16.49 -29.54
C THR A 755 -7.27 17.93 -29.18
N GLN A 756 -8.13 18.88 -29.53
CA GLN A 756 -7.91 20.30 -29.25
C GLN A 756 -7.95 20.60 -27.74
N ALA A 757 -8.86 19.97 -26.99
CA ALA A 757 -8.95 20.15 -25.54
C ALA A 757 -7.67 19.63 -24.85
N MET A 758 -7.20 18.44 -25.22
CA MET A 758 -6.01 17.82 -24.61
C MET A 758 -4.69 18.48 -25.07
N LEU A 759 -4.64 19.04 -26.30
CA LEU A 759 -3.51 19.86 -26.76
C LEU A 759 -3.27 21.08 -25.86
N LEU A 760 -4.33 21.64 -25.27
CA LEU A 760 -4.17 22.78 -24.36
C LEU A 760 -3.58 22.38 -22.98
N ARG A 761 -3.21 21.12 -22.76
CA ARG A 761 -2.80 20.56 -21.46
C ARG A 761 -1.37 19.97 -21.41
N PRO A 762 -0.30 20.67 -21.83
CA PRO A 762 1.07 20.19 -21.67
C PRO A 762 1.44 19.91 -20.20
N ASP A 763 0.74 20.58 -19.26
CA ASP A 763 0.84 20.39 -17.82
C ASP A 763 0.23 19.07 -17.31
N GLY A 764 -0.50 18.33 -18.14
CA GLY A 764 -1.17 17.09 -17.76
C GLY A 764 -0.30 15.83 -17.72
N HIS A 765 0.93 15.89 -18.21
CA HIS A 765 1.79 14.71 -18.40
C HIS A 765 2.62 14.34 -17.16
N PRO A 766 2.99 13.06 -16.97
CA PRO A 766 3.96 12.66 -15.94
C PRO A 766 5.36 13.23 -16.15
N GLY A 767 5.85 13.29 -17.39
CA GLY A 767 7.23 13.67 -17.69
C GLY A 767 8.24 12.82 -16.90
N ARG A 768 9.21 13.47 -16.26
CA ARG A 768 10.15 12.83 -15.33
C ARG A 768 9.53 12.25 -14.05
N TYR A 769 8.25 12.50 -13.78
CA TYR A 769 7.52 12.02 -12.61
C TYR A 769 6.65 10.77 -12.92
N GLY A 770 6.94 10.06 -14.01
CA GLY A 770 6.40 8.72 -14.28
C GLY A 770 7.27 7.57 -13.76
N HIS A 771 8.33 7.86 -13.01
CA HIS A 771 9.27 6.90 -12.39
C HIS A 771 10.18 7.61 -11.36
N LEU A 772 10.91 6.84 -10.55
CA LEU A 772 11.93 7.38 -9.65
C LEU A 772 13.06 8.08 -10.44
N GLN A 773 13.45 9.28 -10.02
CA GLN A 773 14.57 9.99 -10.66
C GLN A 773 15.88 9.19 -10.48
N ASN A 774 16.61 9.01 -11.58
CA ASN A 774 17.76 8.10 -11.76
C ASN A 774 17.44 6.60 -11.97
N ALA A 775 16.17 6.19 -12.05
CA ALA A 775 15.84 4.83 -12.51
C ALA A 775 16.25 4.60 -13.98
N ASN A 776 16.73 3.40 -14.30
CA ASN A 776 17.17 3.05 -15.65
C ASN A 776 16.00 2.65 -16.55
N VAL A 777 15.22 3.65 -17.00
CA VAL A 777 13.98 3.46 -17.78
C VAL A 777 14.17 3.67 -19.28
N THR A 778 13.36 2.98 -20.09
CA THR A 778 13.33 3.07 -21.56
C THR A 778 12.80 4.40 -22.10
N LEU A 779 12.00 5.14 -21.32
CA LEU A 779 11.50 6.48 -21.66
C LEU A 779 11.76 7.39 -20.46
N ARG A 780 12.68 8.36 -20.61
CA ARG A 780 13.12 9.25 -19.52
C ARG A 780 12.12 10.33 -19.13
N ASN A 781 11.22 10.72 -20.02
CA ASN A 781 10.15 11.68 -19.77
C ASN A 781 8.89 11.17 -20.46
N ASP A 782 7.84 10.87 -19.70
CA ASP A 782 6.57 10.42 -20.26
C ASP A 782 5.67 11.63 -20.60
N CYS A 783 5.82 12.14 -21.82
CA CYS A 783 5.03 13.24 -22.36
C CYS A 783 3.92 12.75 -23.30
N ILE A 784 3.42 11.53 -23.06
CA ILE A 784 2.42 10.84 -23.89
C ILE A 784 1.22 10.43 -23.02
N HIS A 785 1.45 9.80 -21.87
CA HIS A 785 0.40 9.44 -20.91
C HIS A 785 -0.03 10.63 -20.04
N TRP A 786 -1.11 10.46 -19.29
CA TRP A 786 -1.73 11.51 -18.49
C TRP A 786 -1.69 11.18 -17.01
N CYS A 787 -1.38 12.17 -16.18
CA CYS A 787 -1.48 12.06 -14.73
C CYS A 787 -2.92 11.70 -14.31
N LEU A 788 -3.02 10.85 -13.29
CA LEU A 788 -4.26 10.50 -12.62
C LEU A 788 -4.16 10.90 -11.13
N PRO A 789 -5.11 11.69 -10.59
CA PRO A 789 -6.11 12.50 -11.31
C PRO A 789 -5.44 13.55 -12.23
N GLY A 790 -6.17 14.10 -13.19
CA GLY A 790 -5.63 15.04 -14.17
C GLY A 790 -6.56 15.32 -15.35
N PRO A 791 -6.05 15.90 -16.46
CA PRO A 791 -6.90 16.31 -17.59
C PRO A 791 -7.67 15.16 -18.25
N ILE A 792 -7.20 13.91 -18.09
CA ILE A 792 -7.89 12.76 -18.65
C ILE A 792 -9.24 12.45 -17.97
N ASP A 793 -9.50 13.02 -16.80
CA ASP A 793 -10.80 12.90 -16.11
C ASP A 793 -11.93 13.57 -16.89
N THR A 794 -11.62 14.66 -17.60
CA THR A 794 -12.56 15.37 -18.48
C THR A 794 -13.04 14.52 -19.67
N LEU A 795 -12.29 13.49 -20.07
CA LEU A 795 -12.79 12.55 -21.09
C LEU A 795 -14.03 11.81 -20.55
N ASN A 796 -14.10 11.54 -19.26
CA ASN A 796 -15.24 10.85 -18.66
C ASN A 796 -16.41 11.81 -18.39
N ASP A 797 -16.15 13.08 -18.02
CA ASP A 797 -17.17 14.17 -18.04
C ASP A 797 -17.88 14.22 -19.41
N ILE A 798 -17.11 14.29 -20.50
CA ILE A 798 -17.63 14.37 -21.87
C ILE A 798 -18.29 13.07 -22.33
N LEU A 799 -17.72 11.89 -22.01
CA LEU A 799 -18.33 10.60 -22.34
C LEU A 799 -19.74 10.47 -21.73
N LEU A 800 -19.89 10.79 -20.44
CA LEU A 800 -21.18 10.79 -19.76
C LEU A 800 -22.19 11.74 -20.45
N GLN A 801 -21.78 12.97 -20.77
CA GLN A 801 -22.66 13.92 -21.47
C GLN A 801 -22.99 13.50 -22.91
N MET A 802 -22.08 12.83 -23.61
CA MET A 802 -22.33 12.25 -24.93
C MET A 802 -23.21 10.99 -24.89
N MET A 803 -23.28 10.26 -23.78
CA MET A 803 -24.18 9.11 -23.61
C MET A 803 -25.64 9.53 -23.39
N LYS A 804 -25.88 10.74 -22.83
CA LYS A 804 -27.22 11.34 -22.65
C LYS A 804 -27.87 11.85 -23.95
N THR A 805 -27.08 11.98 -25.02
CA THR A 805 -27.49 12.57 -26.32
C THR A 805 -27.52 11.56 -27.47
#